data_AF-A0A7S4EDZ1-F1
#
_entry.id   AF-A0A7S4EDZ1-F1
#
_cell.length_a   1.000
_cell.length_b   1.000
_cell.length_c   1.000
_cell.angle_alpha   90.00
_cell.angle_beta   90.00
_cell.angle_gamma   90.00
#
_symmetry.space_group_name_H-M   'P 1'
#
loop_
_entity.id
_entity.type
_entity.pdbx_description
1 polymer ?
#
loop_
_entity_poly.entity_id
_entity_poly.type
_entity_poly.pdbx_seq_one_letter_code
_entity_poly.pdbx_strand_id
1 'polypeptide(L)'
;MRRVAPNYAFLAAAGFALVAFAASLTTIIEQGIKADVRAAVVVDTYRAWHAKHVNVRRPCTVHAWNVTNLKAVLDGAKPQLDKVDVALTRAEEGSDLKWLDGGDAYEFTRRSAYVARDAAEEARLDTEVVGLNPAYLATIAKYGSEGAMLRNLSHVAVNKVAEVLDAFITTQRLASVSTYLNGVAVDLLATGLALDGTAVWSSVESVARQWAGGAVLGGPLSSLDEKYTTFEASGVSEETALMLWDESHQYSLLTEAGVSAWTAALSGDGAAEIAAAVPESSAVLSWLSALVDETNPYYFAYVAPMLSDEAATSWRDLRGQQFATGAVTQKLYGVASVLSLQLDGVVVAPELPVYAAASGVTISMTAAEANAFLDTGSLPSSATADAYLNQYLPYDFLLKGFVVGYLRDGMTATTDPTGLDAASLTLSGDGTGTKNGGIFTRRTLREVVYGYEDPLLELLGKASYAGALNATMMTGRYGFRTGKRHISDVGKYALWRDTTNIEAIGLRKAQAKPFSEKGSITVWFDELLRPITFRSGAKTTVKDVEARNYHLQSFGMLTMPAGPSMTRPALGGLDEAYRSEFEGLPTYDAAEHGTWAAVEPLTGRFVKSHTRLEHAWSLDSTQLDCELWQHVFARMAAFPWPQLYTDESDEISGKDAKEFVAMVYGARDQAVIWAVIIGFLGLGLVFVGLHGISQDDDKAKTQVWPSPQREQRRPQHGKVEEDLFVEEVKEDPGEEYDDFPVPEEEEPEPARKTMTMMVVHWLPTPYNYKRY
;
A
#
# COMPACT_ATOMS: atom_id res chain seq x y z
N MET A 1 52.28 -77.36 15.70
CA MET A 1 51.77 -75.98 15.57
C MET A 1 52.91 -75.10 15.09
N ARG A 2 52.86 -74.61 13.84
CA ARG A 2 53.89 -73.70 13.31
C ARG A 2 53.78 -72.36 14.03
N ARG A 3 54.89 -71.85 14.58
CA ARG A 3 54.96 -70.51 15.17
C ARG A 3 55.16 -69.52 14.02
N VAL A 4 54.06 -68.98 13.51
CA VAL A 4 54.11 -67.73 12.71
C VAL A 4 54.77 -66.67 13.58
N ALA A 5 55.69 -65.87 13.04
CA ALA A 5 56.29 -64.80 13.81
C ALA A 5 55.17 -63.87 14.32
N PRO A 6 55.01 -63.70 15.64
CA PRO A 6 53.86 -62.97 16.22
C PRO A 6 53.76 -61.53 15.71
N ASN A 7 54.88 -60.97 15.25
CA ASN A 7 54.97 -59.62 14.70
C ASN A 7 54.17 -59.46 13.39
N TYR A 8 54.20 -60.43 12.47
CA TYR A 8 53.46 -60.30 11.19
C TYR A 8 51.96 -60.51 11.37
N ALA A 9 51.57 -61.44 12.23
CA ALA A 9 50.17 -61.60 12.62
C ALA A 9 49.63 -60.36 13.34
N PHE A 10 50.45 -59.73 14.19
CA PHE A 10 50.11 -58.47 14.84
C PHE A 10 49.96 -57.32 13.84
N LEU A 11 50.87 -57.20 12.86
CA LEU A 11 50.78 -56.17 11.81
C LEU A 11 49.53 -56.35 10.93
N ALA A 12 49.21 -57.60 10.55
CA ALA A 12 47.98 -57.89 9.81
C ALA A 12 46.72 -57.55 10.64
N ALA A 13 46.69 -57.94 11.91
CA ALA A 13 45.56 -57.64 12.80
C ALA A 13 45.41 -56.13 13.05
N ALA A 14 46.50 -55.40 13.25
CA ALA A 14 46.51 -53.95 13.39
C ALA A 14 46.02 -53.27 12.09
N GLY A 15 46.46 -53.77 10.93
CA GLY A 15 45.99 -53.30 9.64
C GLY A 15 44.47 -53.49 9.45
N PHE A 16 43.95 -54.68 9.77
CA PHE A 16 42.50 -54.93 9.75
C PHE A 16 41.73 -54.03 10.73
N ALA A 17 42.27 -53.77 11.92
CA ALA A 17 41.66 -52.89 12.89
C ALA A 17 41.60 -51.42 12.38
N LEU A 18 42.64 -50.95 11.69
CA LEU A 18 42.66 -49.62 11.09
C LEU A 18 41.69 -49.49 9.91
N VAL A 19 41.55 -50.53 9.08
CA VAL A 19 40.54 -50.55 8.00
C VAL A 19 39.13 -50.55 8.59
N ALA A 20 38.89 -51.34 9.64
CA ALA A 20 37.61 -51.34 10.35
C ALA A 20 37.33 -49.99 11.01
N PHE A 21 38.35 -49.33 11.58
CA PHE A 21 38.24 -48.00 12.15
C PHE A 21 37.92 -46.95 11.07
N ALA A 22 38.60 -46.98 9.92
CA ALA A 22 38.32 -46.11 8.78
C ALA A 22 36.89 -46.28 8.26
N ALA A 23 36.38 -47.52 8.20
CA ALA A 23 34.99 -47.78 7.85
C ALA A 23 34.01 -47.20 8.89
N SER A 24 34.32 -47.35 10.19
CA SER A 24 33.50 -46.78 11.28
C SER A 24 33.54 -45.25 11.35
N LEU A 25 34.61 -44.63 10.81
CA LEU A 25 34.76 -43.18 10.76
C LEU A 25 33.63 -42.55 9.95
N THR A 26 33.10 -43.23 8.93
CA THR A 26 31.96 -42.73 8.13
C THR A 26 30.72 -42.46 8.99
N THR A 27 30.39 -43.35 9.94
CA THR A 27 29.29 -43.17 10.89
C THR A 27 29.56 -42.03 11.88
N ILE A 28 30.80 -41.91 12.36
CA ILE A 28 31.23 -40.81 13.25
C ILE A 28 31.13 -39.48 12.51
N ILE A 29 31.51 -39.44 11.24
CA ILE A 29 31.40 -38.28 10.35
C ILE A 29 29.94 -37.89 10.17
N GLU A 30 29.04 -38.84 9.90
CA GLU A 30 27.62 -38.53 9.75
C GLU A 30 27.02 -37.93 11.03
N GLN A 31 27.44 -38.42 12.21
CA GLN A 31 27.05 -37.83 13.49
C GLN A 31 27.65 -36.44 13.70
N GLY A 32 28.92 -36.24 13.32
CA GLY A 32 29.60 -34.94 13.34
C GLY A 32 28.88 -33.92 12.46
N ILE A 33 28.61 -34.27 11.20
CA ILE A 33 27.86 -33.42 10.27
C ILE A 33 26.49 -33.06 10.85
N LYS A 34 25.76 -34.01 11.45
CA LYS A 34 24.47 -33.72 12.10
C LYS A 34 24.62 -32.74 13.26
N ALA A 35 25.70 -32.82 14.03
CA ALA A 35 25.99 -31.89 15.12
C ALA A 35 26.38 -30.50 14.59
N ASP A 36 27.22 -30.42 13.56
CA ASP A 36 27.66 -29.16 12.95
C ASP A 36 26.51 -28.46 12.22
N VAL A 37 25.68 -29.20 11.48
CA VAL A 37 24.43 -28.71 10.88
C VAL A 37 23.49 -28.21 11.97
N ARG A 38 23.36 -28.94 13.09
CA ARG A 38 22.57 -28.47 14.23
C ARG A 38 23.13 -27.15 14.79
N ALA A 39 24.44 -27.02 14.95
CA ALA A 39 25.07 -25.79 15.42
C ALA A 39 24.89 -24.61 14.43
N ALA A 40 24.91 -24.87 13.13
CA ALA A 40 24.71 -23.86 12.09
C ALA A 40 23.26 -23.35 12.02
N VAL A 41 22.30 -24.26 12.23
CA VAL A 41 20.87 -24.02 12.01
C VAL A 41 20.17 -23.56 13.28
N VAL A 42 20.48 -24.15 14.44
CA VAL A 42 19.83 -23.80 15.71
C VAL A 42 20.25 -22.39 16.12
N VAL A 43 19.28 -21.56 16.46
CA VAL A 43 19.51 -20.19 16.93
C VAL A 43 19.22 -20.12 18.41
N ASP A 44 20.25 -20.28 19.24
CA ASP A 44 20.15 -20.36 20.70
C ASP A 44 20.75 -19.14 21.44
N THR A 45 21.34 -18.20 20.70
CA THR A 45 21.88 -16.95 21.24
C THR A 45 21.25 -15.73 20.60
N TYR A 46 21.15 -14.65 21.40
CA TYR A 46 20.71 -13.34 20.92
C TYR A 46 21.57 -12.86 19.75
N ARG A 47 22.88 -13.03 19.82
CA ARG A 47 23.82 -12.58 18.77
C ARG A 47 23.56 -13.29 17.44
N ALA A 48 23.37 -14.60 17.47
CA ALA A 48 23.05 -15.38 16.27
C ALA A 48 21.68 -15.00 15.69
N TRP A 49 20.70 -14.75 16.55
CA TRP A 49 19.38 -14.27 16.13
C TRP A 49 19.46 -12.90 15.48
N HIS A 50 20.08 -11.95 16.18
CA HIS A 50 20.23 -10.57 15.72
C HIS A 50 20.96 -10.51 14.37
N ALA A 51 22.02 -11.30 14.18
CA ALA A 51 22.73 -11.37 12.91
C ALA A 51 21.86 -11.93 11.75
N LYS A 52 20.88 -12.80 12.05
CA LYS A 52 20.03 -13.45 11.03
C LYS A 52 18.73 -12.70 10.74
N HIS A 53 18.17 -11.98 11.72
CA HIS A 53 16.79 -11.49 11.65
C HIS A 53 16.61 -10.00 11.96
N VAL A 54 17.65 -9.29 12.41
CA VAL A 54 17.55 -7.87 12.79
C VAL A 54 18.45 -7.04 11.86
N ASN A 55 17.90 -5.93 11.34
CA ASN A 55 18.56 -5.04 10.38
C ASN A 55 18.98 -5.76 9.08
N VAL A 56 18.18 -6.74 8.66
CA VAL A 56 18.40 -7.44 7.39
C VAL A 56 18.04 -6.50 6.27
N ARG A 57 18.95 -6.32 5.32
CA ARG A 57 18.74 -5.48 4.14
C ARG A 57 18.75 -6.36 2.90
N ARG A 58 17.65 -6.38 2.16
CA ARG A 58 17.51 -7.14 0.91
C ARG A 58 17.35 -6.20 -0.28
N PRO A 59 18.09 -6.39 -1.37
CA PRO A 59 17.82 -5.70 -2.63
C PRO A 59 16.42 -6.07 -3.14
N CYS A 60 15.59 -5.06 -3.39
CA CYS A 60 14.29 -5.19 -4.05
C CYS A 60 14.26 -4.29 -5.28
N THR A 61 13.70 -4.74 -6.39
CA THR A 61 13.39 -3.86 -7.54
C THR A 61 11.88 -3.85 -7.73
N VAL A 62 11.30 -2.66 -7.85
CA VAL A 62 9.88 -2.50 -8.17
C VAL A 62 9.77 -2.19 -9.65
N HIS A 63 8.92 -2.93 -10.33
CA HIS A 63 8.64 -2.80 -11.75
C HIS A 63 7.17 -2.41 -11.91
N ALA A 64 6.90 -1.13 -12.20
CA ALA A 64 5.54 -0.63 -12.41
C ALA A 64 5.20 -0.62 -13.91
N TRP A 65 3.94 -0.89 -14.22
CA TRP A 65 3.42 -0.85 -15.59
C TRP A 65 2.74 0.51 -15.84
N ASN A 66 3.33 1.31 -16.73
CA ASN A 66 2.85 2.64 -17.11
C ASN A 66 2.04 2.58 -18.40
N VAL A 67 0.80 3.07 -18.38
CA VAL A 67 -0.07 3.14 -19.56
C VAL A 67 0.28 4.35 -20.41
N THR A 68 0.78 4.14 -21.62
CA THR A 68 1.25 5.24 -22.48
C THR A 68 0.23 5.72 -23.51
N ASN A 69 -0.85 4.96 -23.71
CA ASN A 69 -1.89 5.24 -24.72
C ASN A 69 -3.30 5.34 -24.13
N LEU A 70 -3.45 5.78 -22.87
CA LEU A 70 -4.72 5.74 -22.13
C LEU A 70 -5.91 6.31 -22.91
N LYS A 71 -5.75 7.45 -23.60
CA LYS A 71 -6.83 8.03 -24.41
C LYS A 71 -7.36 7.04 -25.46
N ALA A 72 -6.47 6.35 -26.17
CA ALA A 72 -6.86 5.34 -27.15
C ALA A 72 -7.49 4.11 -26.48
N VAL A 73 -7.07 3.75 -25.26
CA VAL A 73 -7.69 2.67 -24.48
C VAL A 73 -9.14 2.99 -24.17
N LEU A 74 -9.43 4.23 -23.76
CA LEU A 74 -10.80 4.72 -23.51
C LEU A 74 -11.65 4.79 -24.79
N ASP A 75 -11.01 4.77 -25.97
CA ASP A 75 -11.66 4.66 -27.28
C ASP A 75 -11.72 3.19 -27.79
N GLY A 76 -11.29 2.21 -26.97
CA GLY A 76 -11.35 0.78 -27.27
C GLY A 76 -10.08 0.12 -27.80
N ALA A 77 -8.94 0.81 -27.83
CA ALA A 77 -7.64 0.20 -28.15
C ALA A 77 -7.14 -0.73 -27.02
N LYS A 78 -6.09 -1.51 -27.30
CA LYS A 78 -5.40 -2.29 -26.27
C LYS A 78 -4.50 -1.39 -25.42
N PRO A 79 -4.40 -1.59 -24.09
CA PRO A 79 -3.45 -0.85 -23.28
C PRO A 79 -2.01 -1.13 -23.70
N GLN A 80 -1.25 -0.08 -23.95
CA GLN A 80 0.18 -0.12 -24.20
C GLN A 80 0.90 0.17 -22.88
N LEU A 81 1.66 -0.81 -22.39
CA LEU A 81 2.36 -0.79 -21.12
C LEU A 81 3.86 -0.63 -21.34
N ASP A 82 4.42 0.43 -20.77
CA ASP A 82 5.85 0.62 -20.64
C ASP A 82 6.28 0.28 -19.21
N LYS A 83 7.39 -0.45 -19.08
CA LYS A 83 7.93 -0.83 -17.77
C LYS A 83 8.75 0.32 -17.18
N VAL A 84 8.46 0.70 -15.93
CA VAL A 84 9.23 1.70 -15.17
C VAL A 84 9.78 1.05 -13.90
N ASP A 85 11.10 1.08 -13.74
CA ASP A 85 11.81 0.35 -12.68
C ASP A 85 12.41 1.30 -11.65
N VAL A 86 12.37 0.90 -10.38
CA VAL A 86 13.09 1.56 -9.29
C VAL A 86 13.74 0.54 -8.36
N ALA A 87 15.02 0.74 -8.07
CA ALA A 87 15.80 -0.15 -7.21
C ALA A 87 15.78 0.33 -5.75
N LEU A 88 15.18 -0.49 -4.89
CA LEU A 88 15.00 -0.25 -3.46
C LEU A 88 15.81 -1.23 -2.61
N THR A 89 15.94 -0.91 -1.33
CA THR A 89 16.40 -1.81 -0.27
C THR A 89 15.26 -2.03 0.70
N ARG A 90 14.83 -3.29 0.85
CA ARG A 90 13.95 -3.69 1.95
C ARG A 90 14.79 -3.83 3.21
N ALA A 91 14.60 -2.92 4.15
CA ALA A 91 15.19 -2.98 5.48
C ALA A 91 14.18 -3.59 6.46
N GLU A 92 14.53 -4.72 7.07
CA GLU A 92 13.76 -5.34 8.13
C GLU A 92 14.38 -4.98 9.48
N GLU A 93 13.65 -4.18 10.26
CA GLU A 93 14.00 -3.82 11.63
C GLU A 93 13.27 -4.76 12.61
N GLY A 94 14.00 -5.21 13.63
CA GLY A 94 13.47 -6.07 14.69
C GLY A 94 13.54 -5.37 16.04
N SER A 95 12.45 -5.39 16.81
CA SER A 95 12.40 -4.90 18.20
C SER A 95 11.74 -5.91 19.15
N ASP A 96 11.69 -5.59 20.45
CA ASP A 96 10.93 -6.33 21.48
C ASP A 96 11.26 -7.82 21.56
N LEU A 97 12.54 -8.08 21.72
CA LEU A 97 13.13 -9.41 21.59
C LEU A 97 12.98 -10.21 22.90
N LYS A 98 12.25 -11.34 22.86
CA LYS A 98 12.01 -12.20 24.03
C LYS A 98 12.09 -13.69 23.71
N TRP A 99 12.83 -14.43 24.54
CA TRP A 99 12.80 -15.89 24.49
C TRP A 99 11.48 -16.43 25.07
N LEU A 100 10.85 -17.34 24.33
CA LEU A 100 9.68 -18.09 24.74
C LEU A 100 10.07 -19.54 25.05
N ASP A 101 9.22 -20.23 25.81
CA ASP A 101 9.28 -21.69 26.03
C ASP A 101 10.67 -22.21 26.45
N GLY A 102 11.36 -21.51 27.37
CA GLY A 102 12.69 -21.93 27.84
C GLY A 102 13.80 -21.87 26.76
N GLY A 103 13.60 -21.07 25.71
CA GLY A 103 14.51 -20.89 24.59
C GLY A 103 14.18 -21.70 23.34
N ASP A 104 13.03 -22.39 23.32
CA ASP A 104 12.58 -23.17 22.15
C ASP A 104 11.98 -22.29 21.04
N ALA A 105 11.58 -21.06 21.37
CA ALA A 105 11.12 -20.07 20.42
C ALA A 105 11.63 -18.67 20.79
N TYR A 106 11.64 -17.79 19.80
CA TYR A 106 12.08 -16.42 19.94
C TYR A 106 11.05 -15.48 19.33
N GLU A 107 10.48 -14.61 20.17
CA GLU A 107 9.52 -13.57 19.82
C GLU A 107 10.25 -12.27 19.47
N PHE A 108 9.75 -11.57 18.45
CA PHE A 108 10.24 -10.29 18.00
C PHE A 108 9.14 -9.52 17.25
N THR A 109 9.15 -8.20 17.37
CA THR A 109 8.40 -7.31 16.49
C THR A 109 9.22 -7.14 15.21
N ARG A 110 8.59 -7.32 14.04
CA ARG A 110 9.22 -7.05 12.74
C ARG A 110 8.57 -5.82 12.13
N ARG A 111 9.37 -4.87 11.66
CA ARG A 111 8.95 -3.75 10.80
C ARG A 111 9.75 -3.83 9.51
N SER A 112 9.09 -3.74 8.36
CA SER A 112 9.77 -3.64 7.07
C SER A 112 9.71 -2.19 6.60
N ALA A 113 10.74 -1.70 5.95
CA ALA A 113 10.75 -0.41 5.26
C ALA A 113 11.42 -0.60 3.91
N TYR A 114 10.97 0.14 2.90
CA TYR A 114 11.63 0.19 1.60
C TYR A 114 12.25 1.58 1.44
N VAL A 115 13.51 1.61 1.00
CA VAL A 115 14.28 2.85 0.86
C VAL A 115 15.00 2.79 -0.47
N ALA A 116 15.07 3.90 -1.21
CA ALA A 116 15.88 3.96 -2.43
C ALA A 116 17.35 3.61 -2.15
N ARG A 117 18.00 2.93 -3.10
CA ARG A 117 19.41 2.48 -2.90
C ARG A 117 20.39 3.64 -2.93
N ASP A 118 20.11 4.66 -3.72
CA ASP A 118 20.94 5.85 -3.90
C ASP A 118 20.08 7.06 -4.30
N ALA A 119 20.72 8.21 -4.50
CA ALA A 119 20.05 9.45 -4.86
C ALA A 119 19.42 9.42 -6.28
N ALA A 120 19.94 8.61 -7.20
CA ALA A 120 19.37 8.48 -8.54
C ALA A 120 18.08 7.66 -8.49
N GLU A 121 18.05 6.58 -7.70
CA GLU A 121 16.83 5.80 -7.44
C GLU A 121 15.81 6.61 -6.62
N GLU A 122 16.27 7.47 -5.72
CA GLU A 122 15.39 8.39 -4.99
C GLU A 122 14.71 9.39 -5.94
N ALA A 123 15.44 9.94 -6.91
CA ALA A 123 14.86 10.79 -7.94
C ALA A 123 13.94 10.01 -8.89
N ARG A 124 14.22 8.73 -9.16
CA ARG A 124 13.34 7.86 -9.97
C ARG A 124 11.98 7.65 -9.32
N LEU A 125 11.88 7.66 -7.98
CA LEU A 125 10.60 7.57 -7.28
C LEU A 125 9.64 8.71 -7.66
N ASP A 126 10.15 9.85 -8.12
CA ASP A 126 9.32 10.99 -8.52
C ASP A 126 8.87 10.89 -10.00
N THR A 127 9.22 9.79 -10.70
CA THR A 127 8.72 9.51 -12.05
C THR A 127 7.23 9.23 -12.01
N GLU A 128 6.47 9.92 -12.85
CA GLU A 128 5.03 9.69 -13.00
C GLU A 128 4.73 8.42 -13.80
N VAL A 129 3.74 7.67 -13.33
CA VAL A 129 3.15 6.54 -14.01
C VAL A 129 1.64 6.70 -14.07
N VAL A 130 1.05 6.31 -15.19
CA VAL A 130 -0.38 6.21 -15.39
C VAL A 130 -0.79 4.76 -15.16
N GLY A 131 -1.72 4.53 -14.24
CA GLY A 131 -2.20 3.20 -13.90
C GLY A 131 -3.59 3.22 -13.29
N LEU A 132 -4.08 2.05 -12.90
CA LEU A 132 -5.36 1.97 -12.18
C LEU A 132 -5.23 2.61 -10.80
N ASN A 133 -6.32 3.20 -10.34
CA ASN A 133 -6.48 3.76 -9.01
C ASN A 133 -6.96 2.67 -8.03
N PRO A 134 -6.12 2.24 -7.08
CA PRO A 134 -6.50 1.27 -6.06
C PRO A 134 -7.70 1.71 -5.20
N ALA A 135 -7.81 3.01 -4.92
CA ALA A 135 -8.91 3.54 -4.11
C ALA A 135 -10.25 3.42 -4.83
N TYR A 136 -10.27 3.68 -6.14
CA TYR A 136 -11.46 3.53 -6.98
C TYR A 136 -11.95 2.08 -6.95
N LEU A 137 -11.05 1.12 -7.18
CA LEU A 137 -11.38 -0.30 -7.23
C LEU A 137 -11.78 -0.87 -5.86
N ALA A 138 -11.12 -0.43 -4.79
CA ALA A 138 -11.52 -0.79 -3.43
C ALA A 138 -12.91 -0.25 -3.08
N THR A 139 -13.25 0.93 -3.59
CA THR A 139 -14.57 1.54 -3.40
C THR A 139 -15.65 0.78 -4.18
N ILE A 140 -15.38 0.38 -5.41
CA ILE A 140 -16.27 -0.53 -6.17
C ILE A 140 -16.48 -1.83 -5.40
N ALA A 141 -15.42 -2.47 -4.90
CA ALA A 141 -15.53 -3.70 -4.13
C ALA A 141 -16.40 -3.55 -2.88
N LYS A 142 -16.38 -2.36 -2.23
CA LYS A 142 -17.24 -2.04 -1.09
C LYS A 142 -18.72 -1.91 -1.48
N TYR A 143 -19.02 -1.29 -2.61
CA TYR A 143 -20.41 -1.01 -3.04
C TYR A 143 -20.99 -2.07 -4.00
N GLY A 144 -20.19 -3.02 -4.45
CA GLY A 144 -20.58 -4.14 -5.31
C GLY A 144 -20.40 -3.88 -6.80
N SER A 145 -20.74 -2.68 -7.27
CA SER A 145 -20.49 -2.22 -8.65
C SER A 145 -20.15 -0.73 -8.70
N GLU A 146 -19.60 -0.29 -9.82
CA GLU A 146 -19.27 1.08 -10.13
C GLU A 146 -20.53 1.95 -10.15
N GLY A 147 -21.59 1.55 -10.84
CA GLY A 147 -22.87 2.24 -10.82
C GLY A 147 -23.45 2.34 -9.40
N ALA A 148 -23.30 1.31 -8.56
CA ALA A 148 -23.70 1.38 -7.15
C ALA A 148 -22.83 2.34 -6.35
N MET A 149 -21.51 2.34 -6.55
CA MET A 149 -20.60 3.30 -5.95
C MET A 149 -20.97 4.73 -6.36
N LEU A 150 -21.13 5.00 -7.65
CA LEU A 150 -21.43 6.33 -8.19
C LEU A 150 -22.77 6.86 -7.65
N ARG A 151 -23.80 6.01 -7.56
CA ARG A 151 -25.05 6.33 -6.84
C ARG A 151 -24.80 6.71 -5.38
N ASN A 152 -24.03 5.91 -4.63
CA ASN A 152 -23.79 6.21 -3.21
C ASN A 152 -22.97 7.48 -3.01
N LEU A 153 -21.95 7.71 -3.84
CA LEU A 153 -21.14 8.93 -3.82
C LEU A 153 -21.97 10.17 -4.19
N SER A 154 -22.93 10.03 -5.09
CA SER A 154 -23.82 11.13 -5.47
C SER A 154 -24.60 11.68 -4.28
N HIS A 155 -25.08 10.82 -3.37
CA HIS A 155 -25.75 11.26 -2.14
C HIS A 155 -24.77 12.01 -1.21
N VAL A 156 -23.54 11.54 -1.08
CA VAL A 156 -22.51 12.20 -0.25
C VAL A 156 -22.18 13.59 -0.82
N ALA A 157 -21.97 13.67 -2.14
CA ALA A 157 -21.69 14.92 -2.82
C ALA A 157 -22.85 15.92 -2.70
N VAL A 158 -24.10 15.45 -2.90
CA VAL A 158 -25.29 16.29 -2.75
C VAL A 158 -25.43 16.81 -1.33
N ASN A 159 -25.24 15.97 -0.31
CA ASN A 159 -25.31 16.42 1.08
C ASN A 159 -24.24 17.49 1.38
N LYS A 160 -23.03 17.33 0.84
CA LYS A 160 -21.98 18.35 0.96
C LYS A 160 -22.33 19.64 0.24
N VAL A 161 -22.91 19.57 -0.96
CA VAL A 161 -23.41 20.76 -1.66
C VAL A 161 -24.53 21.43 -0.86
N ALA A 162 -25.43 20.67 -0.25
CA ALA A 162 -26.49 21.20 0.60
C ALA A 162 -25.93 21.94 1.82
N GLU A 163 -24.99 21.33 2.54
CA GLU A 163 -24.29 21.96 3.68
C GLU A 163 -23.65 23.30 3.27
N VAL A 164 -23.02 23.34 2.09
CA VAL A 164 -22.36 24.55 1.60
C VAL A 164 -23.35 25.60 1.12
N LEU A 165 -24.43 25.21 0.43
CA LEU A 165 -25.49 26.13 0.07
C LEU A 165 -26.13 26.73 1.32
N ASP A 166 -26.35 25.93 2.36
CA ASP A 166 -26.90 26.40 3.63
C ASP A 166 -25.93 27.36 4.33
N ALA A 167 -24.62 27.07 4.32
CA ALA A 167 -23.59 27.98 4.83
C ALA A 167 -23.53 29.29 4.03
N PHE A 168 -23.53 29.22 2.69
CA PHE A 168 -23.52 30.40 1.82
C PHE A 168 -24.77 31.25 2.00
N ILE A 169 -25.96 30.63 2.02
CA ILE A 169 -27.23 31.31 2.29
C ILE A 169 -27.17 31.96 3.68
N THR A 170 -26.61 31.28 4.68
CA THR A 170 -26.42 31.87 6.02
C THR A 170 -25.48 33.07 5.98
N THR A 171 -24.35 33.00 5.27
CA THR A 171 -23.42 34.12 5.11
C THR A 171 -24.04 35.30 4.36
N GLN A 172 -24.78 35.04 3.28
CA GLN A 172 -25.50 36.08 2.53
C GLN A 172 -26.65 36.67 3.34
N ARG A 173 -27.34 35.85 4.13
CA ARG A 173 -28.34 36.30 5.11
C ARG A 173 -27.68 37.32 6.04
N LEU A 174 -26.60 36.92 6.68
CA LEU A 174 -25.79 37.74 7.60
C LEU A 174 -25.29 39.04 6.98
N ALA A 175 -24.77 39.01 5.75
CA ALA A 175 -24.34 40.21 5.03
C ALA A 175 -25.51 41.18 4.75
N SER A 176 -26.69 40.64 4.45
CA SER A 176 -27.90 41.43 4.18
C SER A 176 -28.54 41.99 5.46
N VAL A 177 -28.24 41.40 6.63
CA VAL A 177 -28.70 41.90 7.94
C VAL A 177 -28.24 43.34 8.16
N SER A 178 -27.01 43.67 7.77
CA SER A 178 -26.49 45.03 7.92
C SER A 178 -27.33 46.05 7.16
N THR A 179 -27.63 45.75 5.91
CA THR A 179 -28.44 46.61 5.03
C THR A 179 -29.88 46.70 5.54
N TYR A 180 -30.44 45.60 6.04
CA TYR A 180 -31.77 45.55 6.62
C TYR A 180 -31.88 46.35 7.92
N LEU A 181 -30.95 46.18 8.86
CA LEU A 181 -30.94 46.91 10.13
C LEU A 181 -30.75 48.41 9.92
N ASN A 182 -29.85 48.80 9.01
CA ASN A 182 -29.70 50.19 8.59
C ASN A 182 -30.98 50.73 7.96
N GLY A 183 -31.64 49.94 7.13
CA GLY A 183 -32.94 50.25 6.53
C GLY A 183 -34.04 50.50 7.56
N VAL A 184 -34.20 49.57 8.51
CA VAL A 184 -35.17 49.66 9.60
C VAL A 184 -34.86 50.85 10.50
N ALA A 185 -33.58 51.10 10.81
CA ALA A 185 -33.16 52.28 11.57
C ALA A 185 -33.55 53.59 10.87
N VAL A 186 -33.27 53.69 9.57
CA VAL A 186 -33.62 54.86 8.74
C VAL A 186 -35.13 55.03 8.62
N ASP A 187 -35.88 53.96 8.39
CA ASP A 187 -37.33 53.99 8.28
C ASP A 187 -38.01 54.33 9.60
N LEU A 188 -37.52 53.82 10.74
CA LEU A 188 -38.03 54.19 12.07
C LEU A 188 -37.80 55.68 12.35
N LEU A 189 -36.61 56.20 12.00
CA LEU A 189 -36.30 57.63 12.12
C LEU A 189 -37.18 58.49 11.19
N ALA A 190 -37.39 58.06 9.94
CA ALA A 190 -38.18 58.79 8.95
C ALA A 190 -39.69 58.75 9.26
N THR A 191 -40.21 57.61 9.70
CA THR A 191 -41.63 57.40 10.02
C THR A 191 -42.02 58.12 11.31
N GLY A 192 -41.11 58.17 12.29
CA GLY A 192 -41.27 58.96 13.51
C GLY A 192 -41.32 60.49 13.27
N LEU A 193 -40.74 60.97 12.17
CA LEU A 193 -40.82 62.37 11.72
C LEU A 193 -42.12 62.69 10.97
N ALA A 194 -42.74 61.71 10.31
CA ALA A 194 -43.87 61.92 9.42
C ALA A 194 -45.25 61.87 10.09
N LEU A 195 -45.39 61.17 11.23
CA LEU A 195 -46.71 60.70 11.69
C LEU A 195 -47.45 61.52 12.74
N ASP A 196 -46.97 62.67 13.25
CA ASP A 196 -47.87 63.47 14.13
C ASP A 196 -47.63 64.97 14.31
N GLY A 197 -46.79 65.63 13.50
CA GLY A 197 -46.56 67.10 13.61
C GLY A 197 -46.05 67.62 14.98
N THR A 198 -45.92 66.73 15.95
CA THR A 198 -45.30 66.86 17.25
C THR A 198 -44.24 65.79 17.28
N ALA A 199 -43.00 66.20 17.52
CA ALA A 199 -41.83 65.36 17.35
C ALA A 199 -41.76 64.30 18.46
N VAL A 200 -42.51 63.20 18.30
CA VAL A 200 -42.45 62.04 19.23
C VAL A 200 -41.10 61.31 19.11
N TRP A 201 -40.41 61.46 17.97
CA TRP A 201 -39.12 60.85 17.67
C TRP A 201 -38.11 61.92 17.22
N SER A 202 -37.87 62.92 18.07
CA SER A 202 -36.94 64.03 17.75
C SER A 202 -35.47 63.66 17.91
N SER A 203 -35.15 62.49 18.48
CA SER A 203 -33.78 62.04 18.70
C SER A 203 -33.67 60.52 18.77
N VAL A 204 -32.48 60.04 18.43
CA VAL A 204 -31.98 58.68 18.67
C VAL A 204 -32.24 58.21 20.11
N GLU A 205 -32.15 59.13 21.08
CA GLU A 205 -32.42 58.89 22.50
C GLU A 205 -33.88 58.48 22.77
N SER A 206 -34.85 59.01 22.01
CA SER A 206 -36.26 58.61 22.09
C SER A 206 -36.48 57.19 21.56
N VAL A 207 -35.81 56.82 20.45
CA VAL A 207 -35.86 55.47 19.86
C VAL A 207 -35.34 54.44 20.87
N ALA A 208 -34.16 54.70 21.43
CA ALA A 208 -33.52 53.83 22.41
C ALA A 208 -34.36 53.64 23.67
N ARG A 209 -34.92 54.74 24.22
CA ARG A 209 -35.81 54.69 25.40
C ARG A 209 -37.06 53.85 25.18
N GLN A 210 -37.68 53.96 24.01
CA GLN A 210 -38.88 53.19 23.69
C GLN A 210 -38.54 51.70 23.48
N TRP A 211 -37.42 51.40 22.82
CA TRP A 211 -36.95 50.02 22.67
C TRP A 211 -36.70 49.35 24.03
N ALA A 212 -36.03 50.05 24.94
CA ALA A 212 -35.74 49.56 26.28
C ALA A 212 -36.97 49.45 27.20
N GLY A 213 -37.93 50.36 27.06
CA GLY A 213 -39.16 50.36 27.86
C GLY A 213 -40.11 49.22 27.52
N GLY A 214 -39.81 48.39 26.51
CA GLY A 214 -40.73 47.38 25.99
C GLY A 214 -42.01 47.98 25.43
N ALA A 215 -42.03 49.31 25.20
CA ALA A 215 -43.14 50.00 24.61
C ALA A 215 -43.14 49.63 23.12
N VAL A 216 -44.02 48.72 22.74
CA VAL A 216 -44.46 48.55 21.35
C VAL A 216 -44.75 49.96 20.82
N LEU A 217 -44.21 50.29 19.64
CA LEU A 217 -44.53 51.45 18.80
C LEU A 217 -46.00 51.89 18.98
N GLY A 218 -46.28 52.71 19.99
CA GLY A 218 -47.57 52.71 20.69
C GLY A 218 -48.38 53.99 20.57
N GLY A 219 -48.10 54.80 19.55
CA GLY A 219 -49.01 55.85 19.09
C GLY A 219 -50.14 55.24 18.23
N PRO A 220 -51.23 55.98 17.93
CA PRO A 220 -52.31 55.51 17.09
C PRO A 220 -51.82 55.34 15.64
N LEU A 221 -51.14 54.24 15.39
CA LEU A 221 -50.54 53.80 14.14
C LEU A 221 -51.51 52.90 13.36
N SER A 222 -52.81 53.17 13.42
CA SER A 222 -53.80 52.49 12.57
C SER A 222 -53.62 52.76 11.07
N SER A 223 -52.64 53.59 10.71
CA SER A 223 -52.17 53.87 9.34
C SER A 223 -50.83 53.22 8.99
N LEU A 224 -50.07 52.68 9.95
CA LEU A 224 -48.96 51.78 9.63
C LEU A 224 -49.52 50.37 9.51
N ASP A 225 -49.08 49.69 8.46
CA ASP A 225 -49.37 48.29 8.19
C ASP A 225 -49.18 47.45 9.48
N GLU A 226 -50.05 46.47 9.73
CA GLU A 226 -50.12 45.57 10.94
C GLU A 226 -48.83 44.74 11.19
N LYS A 227 -47.85 45.07 10.37
CA LYS A 227 -46.57 44.52 10.02
C LYS A 227 -45.41 45.02 10.90
N TYR A 228 -45.61 46.16 11.58
CA TYR A 228 -44.63 46.76 12.49
C TYR A 228 -45.06 46.74 13.96
N THR A 229 -46.22 46.16 14.29
CA THR A 229 -46.90 46.37 15.59
C THR A 229 -46.77 45.19 16.57
N THR A 230 -46.07 44.11 16.23
CA THR A 230 -45.98 42.86 17.03
C THR A 230 -44.56 42.49 17.45
N PHE A 231 -43.74 43.45 17.86
CA PHE A 231 -42.46 43.13 18.53
C PHE A 231 -42.67 43.03 20.04
N GLU A 232 -42.40 41.87 20.64
CA GLU A 232 -42.33 41.72 22.11
C GLU A 232 -41.17 42.55 22.68
N ALA A 233 -41.25 42.92 23.96
CA ALA A 233 -40.21 43.67 24.65
C ALA A 233 -38.86 42.94 24.53
N SER A 234 -37.86 43.62 23.98
CA SER A 234 -36.53 43.05 23.67
C SER A 234 -35.71 42.67 24.90
N GLY A 235 -36.13 43.07 26.11
CA GLY A 235 -35.44 42.74 27.36
C GLY A 235 -34.13 43.49 27.60
N VAL A 236 -33.79 44.48 26.77
CA VAL A 236 -32.64 45.38 26.96
C VAL A 236 -32.99 46.59 27.81
N SER A 237 -32.07 47.02 28.66
CA SER A 237 -32.13 48.25 29.45
C SER A 237 -31.97 49.50 28.57
N GLU A 238 -32.41 50.63 29.12
CA GLU A 238 -32.30 51.94 28.47
C GLU A 238 -30.84 52.31 28.18
N GLU A 239 -29.93 51.94 29.08
CA GLU A 239 -28.49 52.17 28.92
C GLU A 239 -27.93 51.38 27.74
N THR A 240 -28.24 50.08 27.64
CA THR A 240 -27.80 49.26 26.51
C THR A 240 -28.43 49.72 25.20
N ALA A 241 -29.72 50.09 25.20
CA ALA A 241 -30.37 50.63 24.02
C ALA A 241 -29.70 51.93 23.56
N LEU A 242 -29.45 52.88 24.47
CA LEU A 242 -28.79 54.14 24.14
C LEU A 242 -27.39 53.92 23.57
N MET A 243 -26.63 53.00 24.17
CA MET A 243 -25.32 52.57 23.69
C MET A 243 -25.38 51.98 22.27
N LEU A 244 -26.38 51.14 21.98
CA LEU A 244 -26.56 50.51 20.66
C LEU A 244 -26.99 51.48 19.57
N TRP A 245 -27.58 52.60 19.94
CA TRP A 245 -28.04 53.63 19.00
C TRP A 245 -27.11 54.85 18.96
N ASP A 246 -26.03 54.90 19.74
CA ASP A 246 -25.04 55.98 19.71
C ASP A 246 -24.01 55.74 18.59
N GLU A 247 -23.97 56.60 17.56
CA GLU A 247 -23.01 56.49 16.44
C GLU A 247 -21.54 56.50 16.87
N SER A 248 -21.22 57.01 18.07
CA SER A 248 -19.85 57.03 18.59
C SER A 248 -19.43 55.71 19.26
N HIS A 249 -20.36 54.80 19.51
CA HIS A 249 -20.09 53.53 20.17
C HIS A 249 -19.65 52.45 19.18
N GLN A 250 -18.61 51.68 19.52
CA GLN A 250 -18.05 50.65 18.63
C GLN A 250 -19.00 49.48 18.31
N TYR A 251 -20.05 49.28 19.13
CA TYR A 251 -21.09 48.27 18.93
C TYR A 251 -22.42 48.87 18.48
N SER A 252 -22.40 50.10 17.97
CA SER A 252 -23.59 50.79 17.49
C SER A 252 -24.18 50.13 16.26
N LEU A 253 -25.49 49.93 16.27
CA LEU A 253 -26.27 49.45 15.12
C LEU A 253 -26.40 50.50 14.02
N LEU A 254 -25.98 51.75 14.27
CA LEU A 254 -25.93 52.82 13.28
C LEU A 254 -24.59 52.88 12.52
N THR A 255 -23.60 52.08 12.93
CA THR A 255 -22.26 52.09 12.33
C THR A 255 -21.95 50.78 11.63
N GLU A 256 -21.22 50.85 10.52
CA GLU A 256 -20.78 49.65 9.79
C GLU A 256 -19.95 48.70 10.65
N ALA A 257 -19.10 49.25 11.53
CA ALA A 257 -18.25 48.48 12.45
C ALA A 257 -19.08 47.74 13.51
N GLY A 258 -20.02 48.42 14.16
CA GLY A 258 -20.88 47.79 15.17
C GLY A 258 -21.81 46.76 14.57
N VAL A 259 -22.40 47.03 13.40
CA VAL A 259 -23.21 46.07 12.67
C VAL A 259 -22.41 44.84 12.25
N SER A 260 -21.16 45.02 11.80
CA SER A 260 -20.25 43.89 11.48
C SER A 260 -19.96 43.03 12.70
N ALA A 261 -19.75 43.65 13.87
CA ALA A 261 -19.53 42.94 15.13
C ALA A 261 -20.76 42.09 15.52
N TRP A 262 -21.97 42.65 15.46
CA TRP A 262 -23.21 41.90 15.75
C TRP A 262 -23.47 40.78 14.75
N THR A 263 -23.11 40.99 13.49
CA THR A 263 -23.21 39.98 12.44
C THR A 263 -22.27 38.80 12.70
N ALA A 264 -21.02 39.08 13.11
CA ALA A 264 -20.11 38.04 13.56
C ALA A 264 -20.71 37.28 14.74
N ALA A 265 -21.19 37.98 15.77
CA ALA A 265 -21.75 37.34 16.96
C ALA A 265 -22.98 36.45 16.68
N LEU A 266 -23.83 36.81 15.70
CA LEU A 266 -24.95 35.97 15.24
C LEU A 266 -24.48 34.68 14.56
N SER A 267 -23.32 34.70 13.89
CA SER A 267 -22.70 33.51 13.30
C SER A 267 -21.98 32.60 14.32
N GLY A 268 -21.93 33.03 15.58
CA GLY A 268 -21.22 32.36 16.68
C GLY A 268 -19.80 32.88 16.92
N ASP A 269 -19.18 33.52 15.92
CA ASP A 269 -17.85 34.12 16.02
C ASP A 269 -17.92 35.49 16.72
N GLY A 270 -17.16 35.70 17.80
CA GLY A 270 -17.18 36.98 18.52
C GLY A 270 -18.39 37.18 19.45
N ALA A 271 -19.29 36.19 19.58
CA ALA A 271 -20.37 36.22 20.57
C ALA A 271 -19.86 36.41 22.01
N ALA A 272 -18.71 35.82 22.34
CA ALA A 272 -18.06 35.99 23.65
C ALA A 272 -17.47 37.40 23.85
N GLU A 273 -16.98 38.02 22.79
CA GLU A 273 -16.41 39.38 22.82
C GLU A 273 -17.52 40.42 23.02
N ILE A 274 -18.63 40.27 22.29
CA ILE A 274 -19.81 41.11 22.48
C ILE A 274 -20.44 40.87 23.85
N ALA A 275 -20.51 39.63 24.33
CA ALA A 275 -21.03 39.34 25.66
C ALA A 275 -20.22 39.97 26.80
N ALA A 276 -18.91 40.17 26.60
CA ALA A 276 -18.06 40.87 27.56
C ALA A 276 -18.27 42.39 27.55
N ALA A 277 -18.66 42.96 26.40
CA ALA A 277 -18.80 44.41 26.22
C ALA A 277 -20.23 44.93 26.36
N VAL A 278 -21.24 44.07 26.12
CA VAL A 278 -22.65 44.43 26.11
C VAL A 278 -23.40 43.52 27.10
N PRO A 279 -23.76 44.02 28.30
CA PRO A 279 -24.33 43.24 29.40
C PRO A 279 -25.59 42.43 29.06
N GLU A 280 -26.33 42.86 28.03
CA GLU A 280 -27.60 42.26 27.59
C GLU A 280 -27.51 41.76 26.12
N SER A 281 -26.30 41.48 25.66
CA SER A 281 -26.02 40.96 24.31
C SER A 281 -26.83 39.74 23.93
N SER A 282 -27.18 38.85 24.87
CA SER A 282 -28.02 37.67 24.59
C SER A 282 -29.44 38.06 24.19
N ALA A 283 -30.01 39.10 24.80
CA ALA A 283 -31.32 39.64 24.48
C ALA A 283 -31.28 40.37 23.12
N VAL A 284 -30.21 41.13 22.86
CA VAL A 284 -29.95 41.77 21.57
C VAL A 284 -29.78 40.74 20.45
N LEU A 285 -28.98 39.69 20.67
CA LEU A 285 -28.78 38.59 19.72
C LEU A 285 -30.06 37.81 19.48
N SER A 286 -30.87 37.56 20.51
CA SER A 286 -32.18 36.93 20.35
C SER A 286 -33.12 37.79 19.50
N TRP A 287 -33.12 39.10 19.72
CA TRP A 287 -33.93 40.05 18.95
C TRP A 287 -33.46 40.14 17.49
N LEU A 288 -32.15 40.28 17.27
CA LEU A 288 -31.55 40.27 15.95
C LEU A 288 -31.79 38.93 15.23
N SER A 289 -31.68 37.81 15.94
CA SER A 289 -31.97 36.47 15.40
C SER A 289 -33.43 36.34 14.94
N ALA A 290 -34.38 36.89 15.69
CA ALA A 290 -35.80 36.89 15.31
C ALA A 290 -36.09 37.80 14.10
N LEU A 291 -35.32 38.88 13.95
CA LEU A 291 -35.41 39.77 12.79
C LEU A 291 -34.90 39.15 11.50
N VAL A 292 -33.97 38.20 11.59
CA VAL A 292 -33.34 37.54 10.43
C VAL A 292 -33.81 36.09 10.26
N ASP A 293 -34.78 35.69 11.08
CA ASP A 293 -35.44 34.40 11.02
C ASP A 293 -36.17 34.23 9.67
N GLU A 294 -36.09 33.03 9.11
CA GLU A 294 -36.67 32.72 7.81
C GLU A 294 -38.20 32.68 7.80
N THR A 295 -38.82 32.67 8.97
CA THR A 295 -40.27 32.79 9.14
C THR A 295 -40.71 34.24 9.27
N ASN A 296 -39.77 35.20 9.36
CA ASN A 296 -40.08 36.63 9.44
C ASN A 296 -40.39 37.20 8.05
N PRO A 297 -41.66 37.52 7.72
CA PRO A 297 -42.04 37.96 6.39
C PRO A 297 -41.44 39.34 6.01
N TYR A 298 -40.96 40.13 6.97
CA TYR A 298 -40.43 41.48 6.74
C TYR A 298 -38.97 41.50 6.29
N TYR A 299 -38.16 40.60 6.83
CA TYR A 299 -36.78 40.41 6.36
C TYR A 299 -36.79 40.10 4.86
N PHE A 300 -37.72 39.25 4.42
CA PHE A 300 -37.93 38.92 3.02
C PHE A 300 -38.44 40.11 2.21
N ALA A 301 -39.45 40.84 2.69
CA ALA A 301 -40.00 41.98 1.96
C ALA A 301 -38.96 43.09 1.70
N TYR A 302 -37.96 43.23 2.57
CA TYR A 302 -36.91 44.24 2.44
C TYR A 302 -35.68 43.76 1.66
N VAL A 303 -35.30 42.49 1.82
CA VAL A 303 -34.13 41.88 1.15
C VAL A 303 -34.49 41.38 -0.26
N ALA A 304 -35.72 40.91 -0.48
CA ALA A 304 -36.16 40.38 -1.78
C ALA A 304 -36.14 41.40 -2.93
N PRO A 305 -36.45 42.70 -2.76
CA PRO A 305 -36.28 43.69 -3.83
C PRO A 305 -34.83 43.93 -4.25
N MET A 306 -33.86 43.64 -3.37
CA MET A 306 -32.43 43.75 -3.67
C MET A 306 -31.87 42.49 -4.37
N LEU A 307 -32.68 41.43 -4.48
CA LEU A 307 -32.38 40.18 -5.15
C LEU A 307 -33.32 40.09 -6.35
N SER A 308 -32.78 40.18 -7.57
CA SER A 308 -33.53 40.30 -8.84
C SER A 308 -34.95 39.71 -8.88
N ASP A 309 -35.89 40.41 -9.55
CA ASP A 309 -37.35 40.20 -9.77
C ASP A 309 -37.95 38.77 -9.77
N GLU A 310 -37.15 37.70 -9.85
CA GLU A 310 -37.55 36.29 -9.74
C GLU A 310 -37.65 35.77 -8.28
N ALA A 311 -37.25 36.56 -7.27
CA ALA A 311 -37.21 36.15 -5.85
C ALA A 311 -38.54 36.27 -5.07
N ALA A 312 -39.69 36.41 -5.76
CA ALA A 312 -41.00 36.57 -5.12
C ALA A 312 -41.58 35.27 -4.51
N THR A 313 -40.85 34.15 -4.54
CA THR A 313 -41.22 32.87 -3.90
C THR A 313 -40.34 32.59 -2.68
N SER A 314 -40.83 31.76 -1.76
CA SER A 314 -40.18 31.47 -0.48
C SER A 314 -38.69 31.09 -0.65
N TRP A 315 -37.80 31.40 0.31
CA TRP A 315 -36.37 31.10 0.22
C TRP A 315 -36.09 29.61 0.04
N ARG A 316 -36.99 28.75 0.54
CA ARG A 316 -36.96 27.32 0.25
C ARG A 316 -37.09 27.11 -1.26
N ASP A 317 -38.10 27.68 -1.89
CA ASP A 317 -38.22 27.65 -3.36
C ASP A 317 -37.00 28.27 -4.04
N LEU A 318 -36.36 29.30 -3.48
CA LEU A 318 -35.12 29.84 -4.03
C LEU A 318 -33.93 28.84 -3.92
N ARG A 319 -33.73 28.18 -2.78
CA ARG A 319 -32.73 27.10 -2.60
C ARG A 319 -32.95 25.96 -3.60
N GLY A 320 -34.19 25.53 -3.74
CA GLY A 320 -34.60 24.50 -4.70
C GLY A 320 -34.46 24.95 -6.16
N GLN A 321 -34.85 26.19 -6.49
CA GLN A 321 -34.68 26.78 -7.83
C GLN A 321 -33.20 26.94 -8.15
N GLN A 322 -32.37 27.37 -7.19
CA GLN A 322 -30.93 27.53 -7.37
C GLN A 322 -30.24 26.21 -7.64
N PHE A 323 -30.57 25.16 -6.87
CA PHE A 323 -30.10 23.80 -7.12
C PHE A 323 -30.60 23.26 -8.47
N ALA A 324 -31.86 23.51 -8.81
CA ALA A 324 -32.49 23.01 -10.05
C ALA A 324 -32.01 23.72 -11.32
N THR A 325 -31.63 25.00 -11.24
CA THR A 325 -31.32 25.84 -12.42
C THR A 325 -29.84 26.20 -12.56
N GLY A 326 -29.03 26.08 -11.50
CA GLY A 326 -27.64 26.54 -11.49
C GLY A 326 -27.47 28.06 -11.72
N ALA A 327 -28.56 28.84 -11.69
CA ALA A 327 -28.62 30.19 -12.26
C ALA A 327 -27.85 31.27 -11.46
N VAL A 328 -27.66 31.08 -10.15
CA VAL A 328 -26.95 32.06 -9.30
C VAL A 328 -25.44 32.02 -9.53
N THR A 329 -24.88 30.85 -9.85
CA THR A 329 -23.46 30.71 -10.22
C THR A 329 -23.12 31.48 -11.49
N GLN A 330 -24.04 31.50 -12.47
CA GLN A 330 -23.87 32.15 -13.75
C GLN A 330 -24.08 33.67 -13.69
N LYS A 331 -24.97 34.15 -12.81
CA LYS A 331 -25.34 35.58 -12.69
C LYS A 331 -24.50 36.38 -11.68
N LEU A 332 -24.02 35.80 -10.56
CA LEU A 332 -23.25 36.55 -9.55
C LEU A 332 -21.83 36.92 -9.98
N TYR A 333 -21.26 36.21 -10.96
CA TYR A 333 -19.84 36.33 -11.31
C TYR A 333 -19.57 36.63 -12.80
N GLY A 334 -20.60 36.65 -13.66
CA GLY A 334 -20.53 37.03 -15.06
C GLY A 334 -19.82 36.00 -15.95
N VAL A 335 -20.56 35.40 -16.90
CA VAL A 335 -20.10 34.49 -17.98
C VAL A 335 -19.02 33.46 -17.58
N ALA A 336 -19.41 32.19 -17.48
CA ALA A 336 -18.53 31.02 -17.32
C ALA A 336 -17.66 30.97 -16.04
N SER A 337 -17.97 31.77 -15.04
CA SER A 337 -17.40 31.69 -13.70
C SER A 337 -18.16 30.65 -12.88
N VAL A 338 -17.59 29.45 -12.78
CA VAL A 338 -18.12 28.39 -11.93
C VAL A 338 -17.80 28.68 -10.47
N LEU A 339 -18.71 28.35 -9.57
CA LEU A 339 -18.50 28.45 -8.13
C LEU A 339 -17.28 27.59 -7.77
N SER A 340 -16.13 28.20 -7.51
CA SER A 340 -15.02 27.53 -6.86
C SER A 340 -15.30 27.52 -5.36
N LEU A 341 -16.18 26.63 -4.91
CA LEU A 341 -16.27 26.35 -3.48
C LEU A 341 -15.00 25.61 -3.08
N GLN A 342 -14.07 26.28 -2.42
CA GLN A 342 -12.93 25.64 -1.78
C GLN A 342 -13.42 24.97 -0.50
N LEU A 343 -13.66 23.66 -0.58
CA LEU A 343 -13.69 22.78 0.58
C LEU A 343 -12.42 21.95 0.54
N ASP A 344 -11.43 22.27 1.39
CA ASP A 344 -10.24 21.43 1.59
C ASP A 344 -9.56 20.92 0.28
N GLY A 345 -9.62 21.70 -0.81
CA GLY A 345 -9.04 21.34 -2.11
C GLY A 345 -9.97 20.70 -3.15
N VAL A 346 -11.25 20.47 -2.84
CA VAL A 346 -12.26 19.92 -3.77
C VAL A 346 -13.16 21.04 -4.29
N VAL A 347 -13.19 21.23 -5.61
CA VAL A 347 -14.09 22.17 -6.29
C VAL A 347 -15.25 21.41 -6.92
N VAL A 348 -16.48 21.77 -6.55
CA VAL A 348 -17.70 21.15 -7.07
C VAL A 348 -18.44 22.10 -8.01
N ALA A 349 -18.58 21.69 -9.26
CA ALA A 349 -19.16 22.46 -10.35
C ALA A 349 -20.36 21.73 -10.97
N PRO A 350 -21.61 22.01 -10.55
CA PRO A 350 -22.77 21.44 -11.22
C PRO A 350 -23.07 22.22 -12.51
N GLU A 351 -22.53 21.82 -13.66
CA GLU A 351 -22.94 22.34 -14.98
C GLU A 351 -24.23 21.69 -15.51
N LEU A 352 -25.29 21.67 -14.70
CA LEU A 352 -26.62 21.14 -15.07
C LEU A 352 -27.19 21.65 -16.42
N PRO A 353 -27.07 22.96 -16.79
CA PRO A 353 -27.75 23.47 -17.98
C PRO A 353 -27.07 23.14 -19.32
N VAL A 354 -25.75 22.96 -19.33
CA VAL A 354 -24.96 22.85 -20.57
C VAL A 354 -25.15 21.49 -21.24
N TYR A 355 -25.33 20.43 -20.45
CA TYR A 355 -25.54 19.08 -20.98
C TYR A 355 -26.99 18.79 -21.37
N ALA A 356 -27.99 19.39 -20.69
CA ALA A 356 -29.40 19.27 -21.10
C ALA A 356 -29.62 19.77 -22.54
N ALA A 357 -28.84 20.80 -22.94
CA ALA A 357 -28.84 21.31 -24.30
C ALA A 357 -28.06 20.41 -25.30
N ALA A 358 -26.99 19.74 -24.87
CA ALA A 358 -26.12 18.93 -25.75
C ALA A 358 -26.58 17.48 -25.93
N SER A 359 -27.21 16.88 -24.91
CA SER A 359 -27.66 15.48 -24.91
C SER A 359 -29.11 15.29 -25.34
N GLY A 360 -29.88 16.38 -25.47
CA GLY A 360 -31.32 16.33 -25.75
C GLY A 360 -32.16 15.78 -24.60
N VAL A 361 -31.56 15.47 -23.44
CA VAL A 361 -32.25 15.04 -22.22
C VAL A 361 -32.47 16.26 -21.35
N THR A 362 -33.68 16.82 -21.39
CA THR A 362 -34.08 17.91 -20.48
C THR A 362 -34.34 17.33 -19.09
N ILE A 363 -33.33 17.31 -18.22
CA ILE A 363 -33.52 17.00 -16.80
C ILE A 363 -33.99 18.29 -16.12
N SER A 364 -35.31 18.53 -16.08
CA SER A 364 -35.89 19.62 -15.30
C SER A 364 -36.36 19.08 -13.95
N MET A 365 -35.68 19.43 -12.87
CA MET A 365 -36.25 19.32 -11.53
C MET A 365 -37.02 20.61 -11.21
N THR A 366 -38.21 20.49 -10.63
CA THR A 366 -38.89 21.63 -10.02
C THR A 366 -38.19 22.02 -8.73
N ALA A 367 -38.38 23.27 -8.29
CA ALA A 367 -37.86 23.76 -7.02
C ALA A 367 -38.28 22.88 -5.83
N ALA A 368 -39.53 22.42 -5.84
CA ALA A 368 -40.07 21.54 -4.81
C ALA A 368 -39.39 20.17 -4.80
N GLU A 369 -39.08 19.59 -5.97
CA GLU A 369 -38.35 18.32 -6.08
C GLU A 369 -36.89 18.46 -5.61
N ALA A 370 -36.25 19.58 -5.95
CA ALA A 370 -34.90 19.89 -5.48
C ALA A 370 -34.85 20.09 -3.96
N ASN A 371 -35.82 20.80 -3.38
CA ASN A 371 -35.91 20.96 -1.93
C ASN A 371 -36.20 19.65 -1.23
N ALA A 372 -37.16 18.86 -1.73
CA ALA A 372 -37.45 17.54 -1.15
C ALA A 372 -36.21 16.64 -1.15
N PHE A 373 -35.39 16.72 -2.21
CA PHE A 373 -34.13 16.01 -2.30
C PHE A 373 -33.09 16.49 -1.29
N LEU A 374 -32.87 17.81 -1.20
CA LEU A 374 -31.93 18.43 -0.26
C LEU A 374 -32.32 18.20 1.20
N ASP A 375 -33.62 18.21 1.50
CA ASP A 375 -34.14 18.11 2.88
C ASP A 375 -34.16 16.68 3.41
N THR A 376 -34.31 15.68 2.55
CA THR A 376 -34.47 14.28 2.97
C THR A 376 -33.27 13.40 2.63
N GLY A 377 -32.35 13.88 1.78
CA GLY A 377 -31.29 13.07 1.18
C GLY A 377 -31.81 11.95 0.28
N SER A 378 -33.13 11.88 0.07
CA SER A 378 -33.82 10.83 -0.70
C SER A 378 -34.61 11.49 -1.83
N LEU A 379 -34.52 10.95 -3.04
CA LEU A 379 -35.33 11.47 -4.14
C LEU A 379 -36.76 10.94 -4.00
N PRO A 380 -37.78 11.75 -4.33
CA PRO A 380 -39.07 11.19 -4.72
C PRO A 380 -38.82 10.23 -5.89
N SER A 381 -39.41 9.03 -5.85
CA SER A 381 -39.19 7.94 -6.81
C SER A 381 -39.70 8.30 -8.22
N SER A 382 -39.03 9.23 -8.90
CA SER A 382 -39.37 9.68 -10.25
C SER A 382 -38.31 9.19 -11.23
N ALA A 383 -38.75 8.84 -12.44
CA ALA A 383 -37.84 8.44 -13.51
C ALA A 383 -36.78 9.51 -13.82
N THR A 384 -37.09 10.78 -13.56
CA THR A 384 -36.18 11.92 -13.72
C THR A 384 -35.06 11.92 -12.67
N ALA A 385 -35.39 11.61 -11.43
CA ALA A 385 -34.45 11.43 -10.33
C ALA A 385 -33.51 10.25 -10.58
N ASP A 386 -34.05 9.13 -11.06
CA ASP A 386 -33.26 7.98 -11.46
C ASP A 386 -32.37 8.29 -12.67
N ALA A 387 -32.84 9.02 -13.68
CA ALA A 387 -31.99 9.44 -14.79
C ALA A 387 -30.87 10.40 -14.33
N TYR A 388 -31.18 11.32 -13.42
CA TYR A 388 -30.19 12.25 -12.85
C TYR A 388 -29.10 11.52 -12.04
N LEU A 389 -29.49 10.62 -11.13
CA LEU A 389 -28.54 9.87 -10.30
C LEU A 389 -27.84 8.72 -11.02
N ASN A 390 -28.48 8.08 -12.01
CA ASN A 390 -27.92 6.91 -12.68
C ASN A 390 -27.24 7.21 -14.01
N GLN A 391 -27.57 8.34 -14.66
CA GLN A 391 -26.98 8.72 -15.95
C GLN A 391 -26.16 10.00 -15.81
N TYR A 392 -26.73 11.08 -15.30
CA TYR A 392 -26.02 12.38 -15.32
C TYR A 392 -24.87 12.47 -14.31
N LEU A 393 -25.13 12.25 -13.01
CA LEU A 393 -24.12 12.36 -11.95
C LEU A 393 -22.93 11.40 -12.14
N PRO A 394 -23.13 10.12 -12.46
CA PRO A 394 -22.06 9.19 -12.79
C PRO A 394 -21.18 9.65 -13.97
N TYR A 395 -21.79 10.06 -15.09
CA TYR A 395 -21.07 10.38 -16.33
C TYR A 395 -20.40 11.76 -16.34
N ASP A 396 -21.07 12.80 -15.85
CA ASP A 396 -20.56 14.17 -15.92
C ASP A 396 -19.97 14.66 -14.59
N PHE A 397 -20.55 14.27 -13.46
CA PHE A 397 -20.08 14.77 -12.16
C PHE A 397 -18.97 13.89 -11.56
N LEU A 398 -19.02 12.57 -11.75
CA LEU A 398 -18.03 11.67 -11.17
C LEU A 398 -16.97 11.22 -12.18
N LEU A 399 -17.35 10.88 -13.40
CA LEU A 399 -16.39 10.51 -14.45
C LEU A 399 -15.69 11.73 -15.09
N LYS A 400 -16.39 12.88 -15.22
CA LYS A 400 -15.75 14.14 -15.63
C LYS A 400 -15.42 15.03 -14.43
N GLY A 401 -16.34 15.29 -13.50
CA GLY A 401 -16.12 16.22 -12.37
C GLY A 401 -15.15 15.74 -11.27
N PHE A 402 -15.12 14.46 -10.91
CA PHE A 402 -14.13 13.92 -9.95
C PHE A 402 -12.72 13.75 -10.56
N VAL A 403 -12.68 13.76 -11.90
CA VAL A 403 -11.45 13.81 -12.69
C VAL A 403 -10.92 15.24 -12.78
N VAL A 404 -11.69 16.29 -12.46
CA VAL A 404 -11.21 17.64 -12.72
C VAL A 404 -11.38 18.59 -11.53
N GLY A 405 -10.25 18.85 -10.86
CA GLY A 405 -10.02 20.08 -10.10
C GLY A 405 -9.99 21.35 -10.97
N TYR A 406 -10.82 21.43 -12.02
CA TYR A 406 -10.67 22.38 -13.14
C TYR A 406 -10.87 23.84 -12.78
N LEU A 407 -11.34 24.14 -11.57
CA LEU A 407 -11.87 25.47 -11.25
C LEU A 407 -11.20 26.12 -10.05
N ARG A 408 -9.95 25.76 -9.75
CA ARG A 408 -9.08 26.67 -9.00
C ARG A 408 -8.42 27.71 -9.91
N ASP A 409 -8.18 27.38 -11.18
CA ASP A 409 -7.35 28.18 -12.09
C ASP A 409 -8.01 29.47 -12.62
N GLY A 410 -9.34 29.57 -12.60
CA GLY A 410 -10.03 30.81 -13.01
C GLY A 410 -9.83 31.98 -12.04
N MET A 411 -9.69 31.70 -10.73
CA MET A 411 -9.65 32.74 -9.69
C MET A 411 -8.28 32.89 -8.98
N THR A 412 -7.44 31.85 -8.97
CA THR A 412 -6.09 31.97 -8.37
C THR A 412 -5.04 32.51 -9.34
N ALA A 413 -5.19 32.30 -10.66
CA ALA A 413 -4.28 32.88 -11.65
C ALA A 413 -4.31 34.42 -11.70
N THR A 414 -5.38 35.04 -11.21
CA THR A 414 -5.52 36.51 -11.16
C THR A 414 -5.00 37.13 -9.87
N THR A 415 -4.84 36.36 -8.79
CA THR A 415 -4.47 36.88 -7.47
C THR A 415 -3.06 36.46 -7.00
N ASP A 416 -2.52 35.34 -7.47
CA ASP A 416 -1.10 34.98 -7.30
C ASP A 416 -0.55 34.25 -8.55
N PRO A 417 0.08 34.96 -9.49
CA PRO A 417 0.67 34.38 -10.69
C PRO A 417 1.97 33.58 -10.43
N THR A 418 2.37 33.36 -9.16
CA THR A 418 3.57 32.61 -8.79
C THR A 418 3.32 31.20 -8.24
N GLY A 419 2.41 30.46 -8.87
CA GLY A 419 2.88 29.32 -9.68
C GLY A 419 3.35 28.01 -9.03
N LEU A 420 2.68 27.48 -8.00
CA LEU A 420 2.88 26.05 -7.62
C LEU A 420 1.57 25.27 -7.44
N ASP A 421 0.51 25.89 -6.92
CA ASP A 421 -0.75 25.19 -6.62
C ASP A 421 -1.71 25.08 -7.81
N ALA A 422 -1.73 26.08 -8.70
CA ALA A 422 -2.58 26.11 -9.90
C ALA A 422 -2.18 25.03 -10.93
N ALA A 423 -0.87 24.83 -11.15
CA ALA A 423 -0.36 23.81 -12.06
C ALA A 423 -0.76 22.38 -11.66
N SER A 424 -1.02 22.14 -10.36
CA SER A 424 -1.34 20.81 -9.81
C SER A 424 -2.74 20.27 -10.14
N LEU A 425 -3.59 21.07 -10.82
CA LEU A 425 -4.97 20.73 -11.13
C LEU A 425 -5.25 20.62 -12.64
N THR A 426 -4.22 20.82 -13.47
CA THR A 426 -4.32 20.64 -14.91
C THR A 426 -4.31 19.14 -15.25
N LEU A 427 -5.35 18.70 -15.96
CA LEU A 427 -5.34 17.38 -16.56
C LEU A 427 -4.36 17.34 -17.71
N SER A 428 -3.61 16.25 -17.80
CA SER A 428 -2.83 15.91 -18.98
C SER A 428 -3.77 15.66 -20.17
N GLY A 429 -3.23 15.70 -21.39
CA GLY A 429 -4.01 15.47 -22.62
C GLY A 429 -4.67 14.09 -22.72
N ASP A 430 -4.31 13.17 -21.82
CA ASP A 430 -4.90 11.84 -21.65
C ASP A 430 -6.05 11.80 -20.62
N GLY A 431 -6.40 12.93 -20.00
CA GLY A 431 -7.44 13.04 -18.98
C GLY A 431 -7.00 12.68 -17.56
N THR A 432 -5.71 12.43 -17.31
CA THR A 432 -5.18 12.09 -15.98
C THR A 432 -4.48 13.25 -15.30
N GLY A 433 -4.46 13.25 -13.97
CA GLY A 433 -3.74 14.24 -13.16
C GLY A 433 -3.37 13.67 -11.80
N THR A 434 -2.45 14.34 -11.10
CA THR A 434 -1.95 13.91 -9.77
C THR A 434 -2.98 14.05 -8.66
N LYS A 435 -4.08 14.77 -8.90
CA LYS A 435 -5.20 14.92 -7.96
C LYS A 435 -6.50 14.27 -8.46
N ASN A 436 -6.42 13.47 -9.52
CA ASN A 436 -7.56 12.73 -10.04
C ASN A 436 -7.91 11.55 -9.09
N GLY A 437 -9.20 11.33 -8.82
CA GLY A 437 -9.75 10.21 -8.02
C GLY A 437 -10.54 9.17 -8.83
N GLY A 438 -10.56 9.27 -10.15
CA GLY A 438 -11.16 8.33 -11.09
C GLY A 438 -10.38 7.02 -11.22
N ILE A 439 -10.83 6.15 -12.13
CA ILE A 439 -10.30 4.79 -12.30
C ILE A 439 -8.84 4.73 -12.75
N PHE A 440 -8.39 5.68 -13.58
CA PHE A 440 -7.02 5.82 -14.02
C PHE A 440 -6.47 7.11 -13.43
N THR A 441 -5.31 7.00 -12.80
CA THR A 441 -4.63 8.14 -12.18
C THR A 441 -3.20 8.21 -12.65
N ARG A 442 -2.67 9.42 -12.62
CA ARG A 442 -1.26 9.72 -12.85
C ARG A 442 -0.65 9.97 -11.49
N ARG A 443 0.27 9.11 -11.07
CA ARG A 443 0.89 9.16 -9.74
C ARG A 443 2.38 8.95 -9.88
N THR A 444 3.15 9.56 -9.00
CA THR A 444 4.58 9.23 -8.89
C THR A 444 4.76 7.78 -8.44
N LEU A 445 5.87 7.14 -8.81
CA LEU A 445 6.22 5.83 -8.26
C LEU A 445 6.25 5.84 -6.72
N ARG A 446 6.67 6.96 -6.12
CA ARG A 446 6.63 7.18 -4.67
C ARG A 446 5.24 6.98 -4.10
N GLU A 447 4.24 7.65 -4.68
CA GLU A 447 2.84 7.52 -4.26
C GLU A 447 2.31 6.10 -4.46
N VAL A 448 2.63 5.46 -5.60
CA VAL A 448 2.20 4.08 -5.86
C VAL A 448 2.81 3.09 -4.86
N VAL A 449 4.09 3.25 -4.53
CA VAL A 449 4.84 2.36 -3.63
C VAL A 449 4.48 2.59 -2.17
N TYR A 450 4.46 3.84 -1.71
CA TYR A 450 4.35 4.21 -0.30
C TYR A 450 2.97 4.72 0.13
N GLY A 451 2.08 4.99 -0.83
CA GLY A 451 0.74 5.48 -0.58
C GLY A 451 0.58 6.97 -0.85
N TYR A 452 -0.67 7.40 -0.91
CA TYR A 452 -1.06 8.78 -1.17
C TYR A 452 -2.47 9.05 -0.63
N GLU A 453 -2.79 10.32 -0.42
CA GLU A 453 -4.15 10.76 -0.09
C GLU A 453 -4.98 10.79 -1.36
N ASP A 454 -5.95 9.86 -1.43
CA ASP A 454 -6.84 9.76 -2.57
C ASP A 454 -8.12 10.58 -2.29
N PRO A 455 -8.49 11.53 -3.17
CA PRO A 455 -9.68 12.37 -2.99
C PRO A 455 -10.98 11.56 -2.82
N LEU A 456 -11.06 10.36 -3.41
CA LEU A 456 -12.23 9.49 -3.27
C LEU A 456 -12.31 8.91 -1.85
N LEU A 457 -11.18 8.53 -1.26
CA LEU A 457 -11.14 8.04 0.11
C LEU A 457 -11.41 9.17 1.10
N GLU A 458 -10.91 10.37 0.83
CA GLU A 458 -11.18 11.57 1.60
C GLU A 458 -12.68 11.89 1.65
N LEU A 459 -13.37 11.88 0.49
CA LEU A 459 -14.82 12.07 0.41
C LEU A 459 -15.59 11.03 1.25
N LEU A 460 -15.05 9.81 1.36
CA LEU A 460 -15.64 8.73 2.15
C LEU A 460 -15.26 8.79 3.64
N GLY A 461 -14.54 9.83 4.09
CA GLY A 461 -14.02 9.95 5.45
C GLY A 461 -13.04 8.84 5.80
N LYS A 462 -12.33 8.30 4.82
CA LYS A 462 -11.34 7.23 4.97
C LYS A 462 -9.93 7.79 4.81
N ALA A 463 -9.01 7.15 5.55
CA ALA A 463 -7.60 7.45 5.43
C ALA A 463 -7.05 7.06 4.06
N SER A 464 -5.93 7.70 3.71
CA SER A 464 -5.11 7.54 2.52
C SER A 464 -4.95 6.10 2.00
N TYR A 465 -4.70 5.96 0.70
CA TYR A 465 -4.20 4.72 0.14
C TYR A 465 -2.84 4.39 0.75
N ALA A 466 -2.69 3.14 1.18
CA ALA A 466 -1.53 2.66 1.91
C ALA A 466 -0.27 2.51 1.04
N GLY A 467 -0.38 2.43 -0.29
CA GLY A 467 0.75 2.04 -1.15
C GLY A 467 0.84 0.53 -1.34
N ALA A 468 1.45 0.11 -2.45
CA ALA A 468 1.61 -1.31 -2.76
C ALA A 468 2.57 -2.04 -1.83
N LEU A 469 3.60 -1.33 -1.33
CA LEU A 469 4.63 -1.90 -0.45
C LEU A 469 4.49 -1.43 1.00
N ASN A 470 3.28 -1.08 1.44
CA ASN A 470 3.10 -0.51 2.79
C ASN A 470 3.67 -1.42 3.88
N ALA A 471 4.80 -0.98 4.43
CA ALA A 471 5.50 -1.44 5.61
C ALA A 471 4.60 -1.81 6.79
N THR A 472 3.53 -1.03 7.00
CA THR A 472 2.71 -1.06 8.22
C THR A 472 1.85 -2.32 8.30
N MET A 473 1.43 -2.88 7.15
CA MET A 473 0.64 -4.13 7.14
C MET A 473 1.48 -5.36 7.54
N MET A 474 2.80 -5.28 7.47
CA MET A 474 3.69 -6.34 7.92
C MET A 474 4.18 -6.20 9.35
N THR A 475 3.90 -5.05 9.98
CA THR A 475 4.23 -4.82 11.38
C THR A 475 3.41 -5.73 12.28
N GLY A 476 4.08 -6.47 13.13
CA GLY A 476 3.44 -7.36 14.09
C GLY A 476 4.47 -8.15 14.88
N ARG A 477 3.99 -8.84 15.92
CA ARG A 477 4.83 -9.77 16.67
C ARG A 477 4.85 -11.13 16.00
N TYR A 478 6.05 -11.62 15.78
CA TYR A 478 6.32 -12.93 15.22
C TYR A 478 7.14 -13.71 16.22
N GLY A 479 7.00 -15.03 16.18
CA GLY A 479 7.82 -15.93 16.97
C GLY A 479 8.27 -17.07 16.09
N PHE A 480 9.57 -17.35 16.01
CA PHE A 480 10.05 -18.56 15.35
C PHE A 480 10.60 -19.56 16.34
N ARG A 481 10.34 -20.83 16.07
CA ARG A 481 10.99 -21.93 16.76
C ARG A 481 12.46 -21.99 16.37
N THR A 482 13.30 -22.16 17.39
CA THR A 482 14.76 -22.05 17.29
C THR A 482 15.42 -23.36 16.86
N GLY A 483 14.69 -24.47 16.97
CA GLY A 483 15.21 -25.81 16.73
C GLY A 483 15.90 -26.46 17.93
N LYS A 484 15.97 -25.77 19.07
CA LYS A 484 16.64 -26.25 20.28
C LYS A 484 16.13 -27.64 20.70
N ARG A 485 14.80 -27.81 20.75
CA ARG A 485 14.13 -29.09 21.02
C ARG A 485 14.28 -30.11 19.90
N HIS A 486 14.06 -29.71 18.65
CA HIS A 486 14.19 -30.59 17.49
C HIS A 486 14.54 -29.79 16.23
N ILE A 487 15.55 -30.23 15.48
CA ILE A 487 16.07 -29.48 14.32
C ILE A 487 15.02 -29.27 13.21
N SER A 488 14.02 -30.15 13.11
CA SER A 488 12.93 -29.98 12.15
C SER A 488 11.99 -28.82 12.44
N ASP A 489 12.09 -28.22 13.63
CA ASP A 489 11.24 -27.12 14.05
C ASP A 489 11.82 -25.76 13.71
N VAL A 490 13.10 -25.68 13.31
CA VAL A 490 13.76 -24.40 13.03
C VAL A 490 12.98 -23.64 11.97
N GLY A 491 12.64 -22.38 12.26
CA GLY A 491 11.92 -21.49 11.35
C GLY A 491 10.43 -21.79 11.19
N LYS A 492 9.85 -22.72 11.97
CA LYS A 492 8.39 -22.79 12.14
C LYS A 492 7.91 -21.59 12.94
N TYR A 493 6.75 -21.05 12.61
CA TYR A 493 6.15 -20.02 13.43
C TYR A 493 5.65 -20.64 14.76
N ALA A 494 5.96 -19.99 15.86
CA ALA A 494 5.38 -20.18 17.19
C ALA A 494 4.32 -19.10 17.49
N LEU A 495 4.49 -17.92 16.88
CA LEU A 495 3.59 -16.76 16.98
C LEU A 495 3.55 -16.08 15.60
N TRP A 496 2.38 -15.61 15.16
CA TRP A 496 2.26 -14.81 13.94
C TRP A 496 1.24 -13.70 14.16
N ARG A 497 1.65 -12.44 14.02
CA ARG A 497 0.80 -11.25 14.23
C ARG A 497 -0.06 -11.36 15.50
N ASP A 498 0.61 -11.60 16.63
CA ASP A 498 -0.01 -11.73 17.97
C ASP A 498 -0.96 -12.92 18.17
N THR A 499 -1.16 -13.79 17.15
CA THR A 499 -1.92 -15.03 17.33
C THR A 499 -1.00 -16.23 17.54
N THR A 500 -1.39 -17.08 18.50
CA THR A 500 -0.80 -18.41 18.78
C THR A 500 -1.70 -19.55 18.31
N ASN A 501 -2.80 -19.26 17.59
CA ASN A 501 -3.75 -20.27 17.14
C ASN A 501 -3.05 -21.30 16.24
N ILE A 502 -3.01 -22.56 16.69
CA ILE A 502 -2.33 -23.66 16.03
C ILE A 502 -2.93 -23.96 14.65
N GLU A 503 -4.24 -23.79 14.45
CA GLU A 503 -4.85 -23.98 13.12
C GLU A 503 -4.41 -22.88 12.15
N ALA A 504 -4.24 -21.66 12.65
CA ALA A 504 -3.70 -20.55 11.86
C ALA A 504 -2.19 -20.72 11.58
N ILE A 505 -1.45 -21.37 12.48
CA ILE A 505 0.04 -21.40 12.48
C ILE A 505 0.62 -22.72 11.96
N GLY A 506 -0.10 -23.84 12.07
CA GLY A 506 0.45 -25.20 12.01
C GLY A 506 1.16 -25.57 10.70
N LEU A 507 0.92 -24.82 9.63
CA LEU A 507 1.55 -25.01 8.32
C LEU A 507 2.62 -23.95 7.98
N ARG A 508 2.87 -22.99 8.88
CA ARG A 508 3.74 -21.85 8.61
C ARG A 508 5.20 -22.16 8.87
N LYS A 509 6.02 -22.10 7.83
CA LYS A 509 7.47 -22.26 7.87
C LYS A 509 8.13 -21.15 7.07
N ALA A 510 9.09 -20.45 7.66
CA ALA A 510 9.90 -19.43 7.00
C ALA A 510 11.07 -20.01 6.19
N GLN A 511 11.42 -21.28 6.38
CA GLN A 511 12.52 -21.95 5.66
C GLN A 511 12.20 -23.42 5.37
N ALA A 512 13.02 -24.05 4.51
CA ALA A 512 12.92 -25.47 4.24
C ALA A 512 13.33 -26.31 5.46
N LYS A 513 12.84 -27.55 5.52
CA LYS A 513 13.23 -28.48 6.58
C LYS A 513 14.69 -28.92 6.35
N PRO A 514 15.57 -28.90 7.36
CA PRO A 514 16.90 -29.48 7.26
C PRO A 514 16.85 -30.97 6.85
N PHE A 515 17.87 -31.43 6.12
CA PHE A 515 17.97 -32.79 5.56
C PHE A 515 16.79 -33.17 4.66
N SER A 516 16.26 -32.22 3.89
CA SER A 516 15.13 -32.45 2.98
C SER A 516 15.61 -32.61 1.55
N GLU A 517 15.86 -33.85 1.12
CA GLU A 517 16.08 -34.18 -0.31
C GLU A 517 14.77 -34.32 -1.11
N LYS A 518 13.66 -33.81 -0.56
CA LYS A 518 12.35 -33.97 -1.18
C LYS A 518 12.29 -33.26 -2.54
N GLY A 519 11.50 -33.85 -3.43
CA GLY A 519 11.16 -33.26 -4.74
C GLY A 519 10.35 -31.97 -4.65
N SER A 520 9.91 -31.58 -3.45
CA SER A 520 9.27 -30.29 -3.19
C SER A 520 9.48 -29.81 -1.76
N ILE A 521 9.40 -28.48 -1.59
CA ILE A 521 9.37 -27.81 -0.29
C ILE A 521 8.14 -26.91 -0.22
N THR A 522 7.57 -26.75 0.97
CA THR A 522 6.43 -25.85 1.20
C THR A 522 6.81 -24.83 2.26
N VAL A 523 6.66 -23.55 1.91
CA VAL A 523 7.07 -22.39 2.69
C VAL A 523 5.87 -21.45 2.81
N TRP A 524 5.73 -20.78 3.94
CA TRP A 524 4.69 -19.78 4.13
C TRP A 524 5.13 -18.44 3.58
N PHE A 525 4.28 -17.83 2.75
CA PHE A 525 4.49 -16.49 2.24
C PHE A 525 3.59 -15.52 2.99
N ASP A 526 4.20 -14.61 3.76
CA ASP A 526 3.45 -13.61 4.53
C ASP A 526 2.67 -12.63 3.63
N GLU A 527 3.16 -12.36 2.42
CA GLU A 527 2.51 -11.50 1.41
C GLU A 527 1.27 -12.15 0.82
N LEU A 528 1.32 -13.46 0.61
CA LEU A 528 0.22 -14.24 0.01
C LEU A 528 -0.73 -14.82 1.06
N LEU A 529 -0.40 -14.67 2.35
CA LEU A 529 -1.14 -15.22 3.49
C LEU A 529 -1.46 -16.72 3.36
N ARG A 530 -0.57 -17.49 2.72
CA ARG A 530 -0.79 -18.91 2.44
C ARG A 530 0.52 -19.69 2.28
N PRO A 531 0.49 -21.03 2.40
CA PRO A 531 1.65 -21.85 2.06
C PRO A 531 1.79 -21.98 0.54
N ILE A 532 3.03 -21.94 0.09
CA ILE A 532 3.43 -22.01 -1.30
C ILE A 532 4.41 -23.16 -1.47
N THR A 533 4.21 -23.96 -2.51
CA THR A 533 5.03 -25.13 -2.79
C THR A 533 6.01 -24.83 -3.92
N PHE A 534 7.27 -25.17 -3.70
CA PHE A 534 8.30 -25.14 -4.72
C PHE A 534 8.66 -26.56 -5.12
N ARG A 535 8.90 -26.78 -6.41
CA ARG A 535 9.38 -28.05 -6.96
C ARG A 535 10.89 -28.00 -7.15
N SER A 536 11.54 -29.11 -6.85
CA SER A 536 12.98 -29.24 -7.02
C SER A 536 13.35 -29.24 -8.49
N GLY A 537 14.35 -28.43 -8.85
CA GLY A 537 15.05 -28.42 -10.12
C GLY A 537 16.45 -29.00 -10.00
N ALA A 538 17.36 -28.52 -10.85
CA ALA A 538 18.74 -28.97 -10.92
C ALA A 538 19.55 -28.66 -9.65
N LYS A 539 20.60 -29.46 -9.42
CA LYS A 539 21.67 -29.10 -8.47
C LYS A 539 22.40 -27.87 -9.01
N THR A 540 22.85 -27.01 -8.11
CA THR A 540 23.61 -25.79 -8.42
C THR A 540 24.64 -25.55 -7.34
N THR A 541 25.55 -24.61 -7.57
CA THR A 541 26.51 -24.13 -6.59
C THR A 541 26.41 -22.62 -6.50
N VAL A 542 26.32 -22.08 -5.28
CA VAL A 542 26.30 -20.63 -5.03
C VAL A 542 27.47 -20.30 -4.10
N LYS A 543 28.51 -19.65 -4.62
CA LYS A 543 29.72 -19.28 -3.84
C LYS A 543 30.29 -20.48 -3.06
N ASP A 544 30.52 -21.58 -3.77
CA ASP A 544 31.01 -22.86 -3.25
C ASP A 544 30.06 -23.60 -2.29
N VAL A 545 28.84 -23.10 -2.08
CA VAL A 545 27.81 -23.82 -1.32
C VAL A 545 26.98 -24.68 -2.27
N GLU A 546 27.00 -26.00 -2.07
CA GLU A 546 26.15 -26.93 -2.81
C GLU A 546 24.68 -26.65 -2.51
N ALA A 547 23.86 -26.48 -3.55
CA ALA A 547 22.44 -26.20 -3.39
C ALA A 547 21.60 -26.92 -4.44
N ARG A 548 20.29 -26.89 -4.24
CA ARG A 548 19.32 -27.31 -5.25
C ARG A 548 18.40 -26.14 -5.55
N ASN A 549 18.18 -25.87 -6.83
CA ASN A 549 17.20 -24.88 -7.23
C ASN A 549 15.80 -25.40 -6.98
N TYR A 550 14.95 -24.56 -6.42
CA TYR A 550 13.54 -24.83 -6.19
C TYR A 550 12.74 -23.73 -6.87
N HIS A 551 11.86 -24.12 -7.79
CA HIS A 551 11.01 -23.17 -8.51
C HIS A 551 9.61 -23.21 -7.95
N LEU A 552 9.01 -22.03 -7.80
CA LEU A 552 7.62 -21.88 -7.41
C LEU A 552 6.73 -22.72 -8.33
N GLN A 553 5.89 -23.59 -7.74
CA GLN A 553 4.90 -24.31 -8.52
C GLN A 553 3.90 -23.30 -9.10
N SER A 554 3.59 -23.45 -10.39
CA SER A 554 2.64 -22.60 -11.09
C SER A 554 1.33 -22.45 -10.31
N PHE A 555 0.94 -21.20 -10.08
CA PHE A 555 -0.41 -20.83 -9.65
C PHE A 555 -1.00 -19.84 -10.67
N GLY A 556 -2.33 -19.77 -10.68
CA GLY A 556 -3.09 -18.81 -11.52
C GLY A 556 -3.16 -17.44 -10.85
N MET A 557 -4.34 -16.82 -10.84
CA MET A 557 -4.55 -15.58 -10.09
C MET A 557 -4.98 -15.91 -8.65
N LEU A 558 -4.32 -15.29 -7.67
CA LEU A 558 -4.67 -15.41 -6.26
C LEU A 558 -5.48 -14.19 -5.84
N THR A 559 -6.80 -14.31 -5.81
CA THR A 559 -7.69 -13.22 -5.39
C THR A 559 -7.58 -12.98 -3.89
N MET A 560 -7.33 -11.72 -3.51
CA MET A 560 -7.32 -11.28 -2.12
C MET A 560 -8.69 -10.68 -1.76
N PRO A 561 -9.24 -10.92 -0.55
CA PRO A 561 -10.60 -10.49 -0.20
C PRO A 561 -10.89 -8.98 -0.29
N ALA A 562 -9.87 -8.12 -0.22
CA ALA A 562 -10.02 -6.66 -0.19
C ALA A 562 -8.78 -5.94 -0.73
N GLY A 563 -8.35 -6.26 -1.97
CA GLY A 563 -7.18 -5.64 -2.56
C GLY A 563 -6.77 -6.24 -3.91
N PRO A 564 -5.57 -5.90 -4.40
CA PRO A 564 -5.05 -6.49 -5.64
C PRO A 564 -4.91 -8.01 -5.48
N SER A 565 -5.23 -8.72 -6.55
CA SER A 565 -4.88 -10.12 -6.70
C SER A 565 -3.37 -10.26 -6.92
N MET A 566 -2.83 -11.42 -6.59
CA MET A 566 -1.41 -11.73 -6.79
C MET A 566 -1.26 -12.71 -7.95
N THR A 567 -0.34 -12.40 -8.85
CA THR A 567 0.04 -13.23 -10.00
C THR A 567 1.57 -13.35 -10.07
N ARG A 568 2.10 -14.09 -11.05
CA ARG A 568 3.53 -14.02 -11.38
C ARG A 568 3.74 -12.85 -12.35
N PRO A 569 4.95 -12.25 -12.39
CA PRO A 569 5.22 -11.13 -13.28
C PRO A 569 4.80 -11.39 -14.72
N ALA A 570 4.40 -10.32 -15.41
CA ALA A 570 3.87 -10.39 -16.76
C ALA A 570 2.66 -11.34 -16.88
N LEU A 571 1.80 -11.36 -15.86
CA LEU A 571 0.63 -12.23 -15.74
C LEU A 571 0.95 -13.73 -15.93
N GLY A 572 2.13 -14.13 -15.49
CA GLY A 572 2.65 -15.49 -15.63
C GLY A 572 1.74 -16.54 -14.98
N GLY A 573 1.41 -17.58 -15.75
CA GLY A 573 0.53 -18.65 -15.28
C GLY A 573 -0.95 -18.46 -15.56
N LEU A 574 -1.33 -17.30 -16.07
CA LEU A 574 -2.62 -17.10 -16.71
C LEU A 574 -2.55 -17.54 -18.18
N ASP A 575 -3.72 -17.76 -18.76
CA ASP A 575 -3.87 -18.05 -20.18
C ASP A 575 -3.26 -16.93 -21.04
N GLU A 576 -2.67 -17.29 -22.19
CA GLU A 576 -2.09 -16.32 -23.13
C GLU A 576 -3.12 -15.29 -23.60
N ALA A 577 -4.41 -15.65 -23.64
CA ALA A 577 -5.49 -14.74 -23.98
C ALA A 577 -5.47 -13.47 -23.12
N TYR A 578 -5.23 -13.58 -21.81
CA TYR A 578 -5.14 -12.42 -20.92
C TYR A 578 -3.94 -11.53 -21.24
N ARG A 579 -2.80 -12.12 -21.58
CA ARG A 579 -1.57 -11.37 -21.91
C ARG A 579 -1.69 -10.68 -23.26
N SER A 580 -2.34 -11.33 -24.22
CA SER A 580 -2.53 -10.80 -25.57
C SER A 580 -3.37 -9.53 -25.63
N GLU A 581 -4.08 -9.18 -24.54
CA GLU A 581 -4.84 -7.94 -24.46
C GLU A 581 -4.00 -6.70 -24.16
N PHE A 582 -2.73 -6.88 -23.78
CA PHE A 582 -1.81 -5.78 -23.52
C PHE A 582 -0.73 -5.73 -24.61
N GLU A 583 -0.39 -4.51 -25.03
CA GLU A 583 0.80 -4.24 -25.82
C GLU A 583 1.94 -3.86 -24.88
N GLY A 584 3.17 -4.27 -25.17
CA GLY A 584 4.36 -3.96 -24.36
C GLY A 584 4.59 -4.87 -23.14
N LEU A 585 3.61 -5.69 -22.74
CA LEU A 585 3.81 -6.72 -21.72
C LEU A 585 4.73 -7.84 -22.28
N PRO A 586 5.85 -8.20 -21.61
CA PRO A 586 6.76 -9.20 -22.12
C PRO A 586 6.14 -10.61 -22.07
N THR A 587 6.64 -11.51 -22.91
CA THR A 587 6.31 -12.94 -22.78
C THR A 587 6.85 -13.46 -21.45
N TYR A 588 6.03 -14.24 -20.73
CA TYR A 588 6.48 -14.85 -19.48
C TYR A 588 7.63 -15.83 -19.72
N ASP A 589 8.85 -15.41 -19.37
CA ASP A 589 10.01 -16.27 -19.21
C ASP A 589 10.16 -16.72 -17.74
N ALA A 590 10.22 -18.03 -17.49
CA ALA A 590 10.41 -18.57 -16.15
C ALA A 590 11.79 -18.26 -15.53
N ALA A 591 12.82 -18.01 -16.34
CA ALA A 591 14.14 -17.61 -15.84
C ALA A 591 14.14 -16.16 -15.34
N GLU A 592 13.55 -15.26 -16.13
CA GLU A 592 13.47 -13.82 -15.81
C GLU A 592 12.36 -13.49 -14.81
N HIS A 593 11.19 -14.11 -14.93
CA HIS A 593 9.99 -13.75 -14.16
C HIS A 593 9.65 -14.76 -13.07
N GLY A 594 10.24 -15.96 -13.10
CA GLY A 594 9.93 -17.00 -12.12
C GLY A 594 10.46 -16.68 -10.73
N THR A 595 9.67 -17.01 -9.71
CA THR A 595 10.12 -17.07 -8.31
C THR A 595 10.87 -18.39 -8.08
N TRP A 596 12.06 -18.30 -7.49
CA TRP A 596 12.89 -19.47 -7.21
C TRP A 596 13.82 -19.26 -6.01
N ALA A 597 14.31 -20.35 -5.42
CA ALA A 597 15.31 -20.33 -4.36
C ALA A 597 16.31 -21.48 -4.54
N ALA A 598 17.60 -21.18 -4.40
CA ALA A 598 18.64 -22.17 -4.20
C ALA A 598 18.70 -22.52 -2.71
N VAL A 599 18.44 -23.78 -2.39
CA VAL A 599 18.36 -24.27 -1.01
C VAL A 599 19.46 -25.28 -0.76
N GLU A 600 20.24 -25.07 0.30
CA GLU A 600 21.26 -26.00 0.75
C GLU A 600 20.58 -27.21 1.42
N PRO A 601 20.82 -28.45 0.94
CA PRO A 601 20.01 -29.61 1.32
C PRO A 601 20.19 -30.08 2.78
N LEU A 602 21.36 -29.88 3.40
CA LEU A 602 21.64 -30.35 4.76
C LEU A 602 20.95 -29.48 5.81
N THR A 603 21.08 -28.17 5.67
CA THR A 603 20.59 -27.15 6.59
C THR A 603 19.20 -26.64 6.24
N GLY A 604 18.76 -26.77 5.00
CA GLY A 604 17.50 -26.20 4.51
C GLY A 604 17.54 -24.67 4.34
N ARG A 605 18.74 -24.06 4.41
CA ARG A 605 18.94 -22.61 4.29
C ARG A 605 18.84 -22.17 2.84
N PHE A 606 18.20 -21.02 2.61
CA PHE A 606 18.23 -20.36 1.30
C PHE A 606 19.58 -19.65 1.15
N VAL A 607 20.35 -20.04 0.13
CA VAL A 607 21.67 -19.44 -0.16
C VAL A 607 21.57 -18.38 -1.25
N LYS A 608 20.55 -18.49 -2.10
CA LYS A 608 20.14 -17.47 -3.06
C LYS A 608 18.63 -17.60 -3.30
N SER A 609 17.92 -16.50 -3.44
CA SER A 609 16.50 -16.53 -3.79
C SER A 609 16.09 -15.29 -4.55
N HIS A 610 15.12 -15.47 -5.44
CA HIS A 610 14.36 -14.41 -6.09
C HIS A 610 12.88 -14.64 -5.82
N THR A 611 12.27 -13.71 -5.11
CA THR A 611 10.84 -13.66 -4.86
C THR A 611 10.24 -12.62 -5.78
N ARG A 612 9.42 -13.08 -6.72
CA ARG A 612 8.82 -12.25 -7.76
C ARG A 612 7.31 -12.40 -7.79
N LEU A 613 6.61 -11.35 -7.39
CA LEU A 613 5.15 -11.33 -7.27
C LEU A 613 4.58 -10.07 -7.91
N GLU A 614 3.53 -10.25 -8.70
CA GLU A 614 2.84 -9.16 -9.39
C GLU A 614 1.49 -8.87 -8.74
N HIS A 615 1.29 -7.60 -8.41
CA HIS A 615 0.02 -7.04 -7.98
C HIS A 615 -0.81 -6.73 -9.23
N ALA A 616 -1.92 -7.45 -9.38
CA ALA A 616 -2.85 -7.27 -10.49
C ALA A 616 -4.28 -7.07 -9.98
N TRP A 617 -5.06 -6.22 -10.62
CA TRP A 617 -6.46 -6.01 -10.29
C TRP A 617 -7.36 -6.86 -11.17
N SER A 618 -8.25 -7.63 -10.56
CA SER A 618 -9.27 -8.35 -11.32
C SER A 618 -10.41 -7.38 -11.63
N LEU A 619 -10.50 -6.93 -12.87
CA LEU A 619 -11.63 -6.14 -13.35
C LEU A 619 -12.69 -7.08 -13.95
N ASP A 620 -13.96 -6.84 -13.68
CA ASP A 620 -15.07 -7.60 -14.27
C ASP A 620 -16.16 -6.63 -14.72
N SER A 621 -16.80 -6.97 -15.84
CA SER A 621 -17.97 -6.27 -16.38
C SER A 621 -19.12 -6.09 -15.38
N THR A 622 -19.24 -6.97 -14.38
CA THR A 622 -20.26 -6.82 -13.32
C THR A 622 -19.89 -5.76 -12.27
N GLN A 623 -18.59 -5.50 -12.11
CA GLN A 623 -18.05 -4.51 -11.19
C GLN A 623 -17.88 -3.14 -11.84
N LEU A 624 -17.43 -3.10 -13.09
CA LEU A 624 -17.33 -1.90 -13.92
C LEU A 624 -18.49 -1.90 -14.92
N ASP A 625 -19.70 -1.64 -14.41
CA ASP A 625 -20.98 -1.80 -15.09
C ASP A 625 -21.45 -0.52 -15.84
N CYS A 626 -20.66 0.56 -15.82
CA CYS A 626 -20.97 1.75 -16.62
C CYS A 626 -20.75 1.49 -18.12
N GLU A 627 -21.55 2.14 -18.99
CA GLU A 627 -21.44 1.89 -20.45
C GLU A 627 -20.10 2.36 -21.02
N LEU A 628 -19.39 3.24 -20.30
CA LEU A 628 -18.00 3.62 -20.58
C LEU A 628 -17.10 2.40 -20.78
N TRP A 629 -17.33 1.29 -20.05
CA TRP A 629 -16.45 0.12 -20.09
C TRP A 629 -16.90 -0.99 -21.04
N GLN A 630 -18.08 -0.86 -21.65
CA GLN A 630 -18.64 -1.92 -22.49
C GLN A 630 -17.70 -2.30 -23.64
N HIS A 631 -16.96 -1.34 -24.20
CA HIS A 631 -15.99 -1.60 -25.26
C HIS A 631 -14.73 -2.33 -24.75
N VAL A 632 -14.30 -2.09 -23.51
CA VAL A 632 -13.17 -2.80 -22.88
C VAL A 632 -13.56 -4.24 -22.61
N PHE A 633 -14.75 -4.46 -22.02
CA PHE A 633 -15.26 -5.79 -21.69
C PHE A 633 -15.85 -6.56 -22.87
N ALA A 634 -16.06 -5.91 -24.02
CA ALA A 634 -16.43 -6.61 -25.26
C ALA A 634 -15.39 -7.65 -25.70
N ARG A 635 -14.12 -7.47 -25.28
CA ARG A 635 -13.02 -8.39 -25.60
C ARG A 635 -12.93 -9.54 -24.59
N MET A 636 -13.11 -9.24 -23.30
CA MET A 636 -13.05 -10.23 -22.21
C MET A 636 -13.98 -9.82 -21.07
N ALA A 637 -14.75 -10.77 -20.53
CA ALA A 637 -15.67 -10.50 -19.42
C ALA A 637 -14.93 -10.13 -18.12
N ALA A 638 -13.77 -10.73 -17.87
CA ALA A 638 -12.90 -10.44 -16.73
C ALA A 638 -11.46 -10.23 -17.19
N PHE A 639 -10.78 -9.27 -16.57
CA PHE A 639 -9.53 -8.69 -17.05
C PHE A 639 -8.55 -8.46 -15.89
N PRO A 640 -7.47 -9.26 -15.77
CA PRO A 640 -6.43 -9.04 -14.77
C PRO A 640 -5.52 -7.91 -15.24
N TRP A 641 -5.63 -6.73 -14.63
CA TRP A 641 -4.82 -5.56 -14.93
C TRP A 641 -3.53 -5.55 -14.11
N PRO A 642 -2.35 -5.71 -14.71
CA PRO A 642 -1.09 -5.70 -13.97
C PRO A 642 -0.74 -4.26 -13.56
N GLN A 643 -0.47 -4.03 -12.27
CA GLN A 643 -0.11 -2.71 -11.74
C GLN A 643 1.41 -2.59 -11.57
N LEU A 644 1.99 -3.53 -10.84
CA LEU A 644 3.43 -3.61 -10.61
C LEU A 644 3.81 -5.00 -10.12
N TYR A 645 5.09 -5.34 -10.23
CA TYR A 645 5.66 -6.50 -9.56
C TYR A 645 6.95 -6.15 -8.83
N THR A 646 7.27 -6.93 -7.80
CA THR A 646 8.53 -6.81 -7.06
C THR A 646 9.47 -7.94 -7.47
N ASP A 647 10.78 -7.67 -7.51
CA ASP A 647 11.84 -8.69 -7.52
C ASP A 647 12.69 -8.49 -6.27
N GLU A 648 12.36 -9.25 -5.21
CA GLU A 648 13.17 -9.31 -4.01
C GLU A 648 14.23 -10.40 -4.17
N SER A 649 15.49 -9.99 -4.12
CA SER A 649 16.62 -10.91 -4.17
C SER A 649 17.33 -11.00 -2.83
N ASP A 650 17.77 -12.20 -2.50
CA ASP A 650 18.64 -12.46 -1.34
C ASP A 650 19.75 -13.40 -1.79
N GLU A 651 20.98 -13.17 -1.36
CA GLU A 651 22.13 -14.01 -1.67
C GLU A 651 23.13 -13.99 -0.52
N ILE A 652 23.62 -15.17 -0.15
CA ILE A 652 24.64 -15.32 0.88
C ILE A 652 25.88 -14.49 0.53
N SER A 653 26.40 -13.74 1.50
CA SER A 653 27.63 -12.97 1.28
C SER A 653 28.81 -13.91 1.06
N GLY A 654 29.85 -13.47 0.32
CA GLY A 654 31.03 -14.31 0.09
C GLY A 654 31.76 -14.71 1.39
N LYS A 655 31.71 -13.83 2.41
CA LYS A 655 32.25 -14.13 3.73
C LYS A 655 31.41 -15.20 4.45
N ASP A 656 30.09 -15.01 4.50
CA ASP A 656 29.20 -15.96 5.16
C ASP A 656 29.18 -17.32 4.45
N ALA A 657 29.36 -17.35 3.13
CA ALA A 657 29.50 -18.56 2.35
C ALA A 657 30.75 -19.34 2.75
N LYS A 658 31.92 -18.67 2.85
CA LYS A 658 33.17 -19.31 3.30
C LYS A 658 33.07 -19.84 4.73
N GLU A 659 32.49 -19.06 5.64
CA GLU A 659 32.24 -19.50 7.02
C GLU A 659 31.28 -20.70 7.06
N PHE A 660 30.23 -20.67 6.23
CA PHE A 660 29.27 -21.76 6.11
C PHE A 660 29.90 -23.03 5.55
N VAL A 661 30.69 -22.93 4.46
CA VAL A 661 31.40 -24.07 3.86
C VAL A 661 32.38 -24.68 4.87
N ALA A 662 33.17 -23.85 5.56
CA ALA A 662 34.10 -24.32 6.58
C ALA A 662 33.37 -25.06 7.73
N MET A 663 32.19 -24.56 8.13
CA MET A 663 31.40 -25.16 9.22
C MET A 663 30.68 -26.44 8.80
N VAL A 664 30.07 -26.48 7.62
CA VAL A 664 29.20 -27.59 7.19
C VAL A 664 29.97 -28.65 6.40
N TYR A 665 30.90 -28.24 5.54
CA TYR A 665 31.66 -29.15 4.68
C TYR A 665 33.10 -29.37 5.16
N GLY A 666 33.72 -28.40 5.84
CA GLY A 666 35.12 -28.50 6.27
C GLY A 666 35.41 -29.71 7.17
N ALA A 667 34.52 -30.01 8.13
CA ALA A 667 34.66 -31.18 9.00
C ALA A 667 34.50 -32.50 8.22
N ARG A 668 33.58 -32.54 7.25
CA ARG A 668 33.37 -33.68 6.36
C ARG A 668 34.62 -33.94 5.51
N ASP A 669 35.16 -32.91 4.88
CA ASP A 669 36.30 -33.04 3.98
C ASP A 669 37.54 -33.50 4.73
N GLN A 670 37.85 -32.88 5.88
CA GLN A 670 38.96 -33.31 6.72
C GLN A 670 38.80 -34.77 7.17
N ALA A 671 37.60 -35.18 7.56
CA ALA A 671 37.39 -36.52 8.05
C ALA A 671 37.39 -37.58 6.95
N VAL A 672 36.92 -37.26 5.74
CA VAL A 672 37.08 -38.13 4.55
C VAL A 672 38.56 -38.29 4.21
N ILE A 673 39.33 -37.19 4.23
CA ILE A 673 40.79 -37.24 4.01
C ILE A 673 41.45 -38.15 5.05
N TRP A 674 41.10 -38.01 6.34
CA TRP A 674 41.64 -38.89 7.39
C TRP A 674 41.18 -40.35 7.24
N ALA A 675 39.92 -40.60 6.86
CA ALA A 675 39.42 -41.96 6.60
C ALA A 675 40.25 -42.65 5.51
N VAL A 676 40.53 -41.92 4.42
CA VAL A 676 41.33 -42.40 3.29
C VAL A 676 42.77 -42.66 3.72
N ILE A 677 43.41 -41.72 4.43
CA ILE A 677 44.77 -41.88 4.94
C ILE A 677 44.87 -43.10 5.88
N ILE A 678 43.97 -43.21 6.85
CA ILE A 678 43.95 -44.33 7.81
C ILE A 678 43.66 -45.66 7.10
N GLY A 679 42.75 -45.66 6.13
CA GLY A 679 42.43 -46.83 5.31
C GLY A 679 43.64 -47.33 4.51
N PHE A 680 44.37 -46.43 3.85
CA PHE A 680 45.60 -46.78 3.12
C PHE A 680 46.70 -47.28 4.05
N LEU A 681 46.90 -46.65 5.21
CA LEU A 681 47.84 -47.14 6.23
C LEU A 681 47.46 -48.53 6.73
N GLY A 682 46.17 -48.78 6.97
CA GLY A 682 45.65 -50.07 7.36
C GLY A 682 45.89 -51.15 6.31
N LEU A 683 45.57 -50.88 5.04
CA LEU A 683 45.81 -51.80 3.93
C LEU A 683 47.30 -52.09 3.74
N GLY A 684 48.17 -51.07 3.85
CA GLY A 684 49.62 -51.25 3.80
C GLY A 684 50.11 -52.21 4.89
N LEU A 685 49.61 -52.06 6.13
CA LEU A 685 49.95 -52.96 7.23
C LEU A 685 49.43 -54.38 7.05
N VAL A 686 48.21 -54.54 6.51
CA VAL A 686 47.67 -55.86 6.12
C VAL A 686 48.57 -56.51 5.08
N PHE A 687 48.96 -55.77 4.03
CA PHE A 687 49.80 -56.29 2.97
C PHE A 687 51.18 -56.73 3.48
N VAL A 688 51.85 -55.88 4.27
CA VAL A 688 53.14 -56.22 4.89
C VAL A 688 53.01 -57.42 5.83
N GLY A 689 51.95 -57.48 6.64
CA GLY A 689 51.69 -58.59 7.54
C GLY A 689 51.45 -59.91 6.79
N LEU A 690 50.58 -59.91 5.79
CA LEU A 690 50.28 -61.09 4.97
C LEU A 690 51.48 -61.54 4.14
N HIS A 691 52.22 -60.60 3.56
CA HIS A 691 53.44 -60.91 2.82
C HIS A 691 54.51 -61.52 3.73
N GLY A 692 54.68 -60.99 4.95
CA GLY A 692 55.56 -61.57 5.96
C GLY A 692 55.15 -62.97 6.38
N ILE A 693 53.85 -63.23 6.57
CA ILE A 693 53.32 -64.57 6.86
C ILE A 693 53.59 -65.54 5.70
N SER A 694 53.40 -65.09 4.45
CA SER A 694 53.67 -65.90 3.25
C SER A 694 55.15 -66.25 3.12
N GLN A 695 56.05 -65.28 3.32
CA GLN A 695 57.50 -65.51 3.27
C GLN A 695 57.97 -66.48 4.36
N ASP A 696 57.40 -66.40 5.57
CA ASP A 696 57.69 -67.34 6.66
C ASP A 696 57.19 -68.76 6.33
N ASP A 697 56.05 -68.90 5.65
CA ASP A 697 55.55 -70.20 5.19
C ASP A 697 56.44 -70.80 4.10
N ASP A 698 56.94 -69.99 3.16
CA ASP A 698 57.86 -70.44 2.12
C ASP A 698 59.23 -70.84 2.70
N LYS A 699 59.75 -70.08 3.67
CA LYS A 699 60.95 -70.48 4.43
C LYS A 699 60.75 -71.78 5.20
N ALA A 700 59.57 -71.98 5.81
CA ALA A 700 59.23 -73.21 6.51
C ALA A 700 59.08 -74.42 5.56
N LYS A 701 58.62 -74.21 4.33
CA LYS A 701 58.57 -75.27 3.29
C LYS A 701 59.97 -75.66 2.80
N THR A 702 60.92 -74.72 2.71
CA THR A 702 62.32 -75.02 2.38
C THR A 702 63.10 -75.73 3.50
N GLN A 703 62.52 -75.89 4.69
CA GLN A 703 63.16 -76.51 5.86
C GLN A 703 62.69 -77.96 6.14
N VAL A 704 62.25 -78.69 5.11
CA VAL A 704 61.95 -80.14 5.22
C VAL A 704 63.19 -80.96 4.86
N TRP A 705 63.47 -81.92 5.74
CA TRP A 705 64.54 -82.92 5.73
C TRP A 705 64.76 -83.65 4.38
N PRO A 706 65.98 -84.15 4.12
CA PRO A 706 66.34 -84.85 2.90
C PRO A 706 65.63 -86.20 2.81
N SER A 707 64.77 -86.38 1.80
CA SER A 707 64.23 -87.69 1.44
C SER A 707 65.26 -88.46 0.60
N PRO A 708 65.39 -89.80 0.76
CA PRO A 708 66.37 -90.60 0.03
C PRO A 708 65.99 -90.77 -1.45
N GLN A 709 67.03 -90.91 -2.28
CA GLN A 709 66.95 -91.20 -3.71
C GLN A 709 66.03 -92.38 -4.02
N ARG A 710 65.16 -92.22 -5.02
CA ARG A 710 64.56 -93.36 -5.72
C ARG A 710 64.47 -93.10 -7.22
N GLU A 711 64.72 -94.19 -7.93
CA GLU A 711 65.11 -94.31 -9.32
C GLU A 711 64.07 -93.86 -10.36
N GLN A 712 64.62 -93.48 -11.50
CA GLN A 712 63.98 -93.30 -12.80
C GLN A 712 63.11 -94.50 -13.20
N ARG A 713 61.87 -94.23 -13.65
CA ARG A 713 61.29 -94.86 -14.85
C ARG A 713 60.30 -93.91 -15.55
N ARG A 714 60.57 -93.63 -16.83
CA ARG A 714 59.59 -93.28 -17.88
C ARG A 714 58.70 -94.52 -18.17
N PRO A 715 57.51 -94.47 -18.83
CA PRO A 715 57.14 -93.51 -19.89
C PRO A 715 55.64 -93.13 -20.05
N GLN A 716 55.42 -92.30 -21.08
CA GLN A 716 54.31 -92.27 -22.07
C GLN A 716 53.05 -91.40 -21.89
N HIS A 717 52.82 -90.67 -23.00
CA HIS A 717 51.69 -89.90 -23.52
C HIS A 717 50.29 -89.98 -22.90
N GLY A 718 49.66 -88.79 -22.85
CA GLY A 718 48.22 -88.59 -22.99
C GLY A 718 47.91 -87.10 -23.18
N LYS A 719 47.51 -86.70 -24.39
CA LYS A 719 46.88 -85.42 -24.72
C LYS A 719 45.52 -85.33 -24.04
N VAL A 720 45.15 -84.18 -23.47
CA VAL A 720 43.78 -83.63 -23.49
C VAL A 720 43.90 -82.10 -23.47
N GLU A 721 43.23 -81.47 -24.44
CA GLU A 721 42.99 -80.03 -24.60
C GLU A 721 42.04 -79.52 -23.52
N GLU A 722 42.18 -78.26 -23.08
CA GLU A 722 41.03 -77.41 -22.70
C GLU A 722 41.48 -75.96 -22.47
N ASP A 723 41.18 -75.14 -23.48
CA ASP A 723 40.58 -73.81 -23.48
C ASP A 723 41.12 -72.68 -22.59
N LEU A 724 41.73 -71.71 -23.30
CA LEU A 724 41.92 -70.32 -22.93
C LEU A 724 40.57 -69.62 -22.76
N PHE A 725 40.37 -68.94 -21.62
CA PHE A 725 39.53 -67.75 -21.55
C PHE A 725 40.43 -66.51 -21.63
N VAL A 726 40.31 -65.78 -22.73
CA VAL A 726 40.77 -64.39 -22.90
C VAL A 726 39.54 -63.52 -22.68
N GLU A 727 39.55 -62.69 -21.65
CA GLU A 727 38.55 -61.65 -21.48
C GLU A 727 39.03 -60.39 -22.20
N GLU A 728 38.26 -60.03 -23.23
CA GLU A 728 38.43 -58.87 -24.11
C GLU A 728 38.16 -57.58 -23.33
N VAL A 729 39.17 -56.73 -23.16
CA VAL A 729 38.98 -55.32 -22.79
C VAL A 729 38.66 -54.56 -24.08
N LYS A 730 37.41 -54.14 -24.25
CA LYS A 730 37.03 -53.17 -25.28
C LYS A 730 37.44 -51.77 -24.83
N GLU A 731 38.38 -51.19 -25.56
CA GLU A 731 38.58 -49.75 -25.65
C GLU A 731 37.46 -49.15 -26.50
N ASP A 732 36.80 -48.11 -26.00
CA ASP A 732 35.93 -47.23 -26.78
C ASP A 732 36.73 -45.94 -27.07
N PRO A 733 36.68 -45.39 -28.30
CA PRO A 733 37.51 -44.26 -28.71
C PRO A 733 36.91 -42.93 -28.27
N GLY A 734 37.81 -41.96 -28.08
CA GLY A 734 37.54 -40.68 -27.43
C GLY A 734 36.55 -39.76 -28.12
N GLU A 735 35.95 -38.91 -27.29
CA GLU A 735 35.36 -37.65 -27.69
C GLU A 735 36.32 -36.50 -27.37
N GLU A 736 36.66 -35.82 -28.45
CA GLU A 736 37.40 -34.58 -28.61
C GLU A 736 36.57 -33.44 -28.01
N TYR A 737 37.15 -32.65 -27.10
CA TYR A 737 36.55 -31.41 -26.62
C TYR A 737 37.37 -30.22 -27.10
N ASP A 738 36.70 -29.37 -27.87
CA ASP A 738 37.16 -28.11 -28.43
C ASP A 738 37.60 -27.10 -27.35
N ASP A 739 38.70 -26.42 -27.66
CA ASP A 739 39.25 -25.26 -26.97
C ASP A 739 38.27 -24.08 -26.92
N PHE A 740 38.08 -23.51 -25.72
CA PHE A 740 37.58 -22.14 -25.56
C PHE A 740 38.54 -21.31 -24.69
N PRO A 741 38.76 -20.03 -25.04
CA PRO A 741 39.84 -19.23 -24.48
C PRO A 741 39.49 -18.63 -23.11
N VAL A 742 40.51 -18.58 -22.25
CA VAL A 742 40.54 -17.89 -20.96
C VAL A 742 40.62 -16.38 -21.19
N PRO A 743 39.80 -15.53 -20.55
CA PRO A 743 40.03 -14.09 -20.53
C PRO A 743 41.03 -13.71 -19.43
N GLU A 744 41.98 -12.85 -19.78
CA GLU A 744 42.98 -12.24 -18.90
C GLU A 744 42.32 -11.39 -17.80
N GLU A 745 42.72 -11.60 -16.55
CA GLU A 745 42.36 -10.75 -15.41
C GLU A 745 43.27 -9.51 -15.38
N GLU A 746 42.68 -8.31 -15.50
CA GLU A 746 43.32 -7.04 -15.14
C GLU A 746 43.28 -6.82 -13.61
N GLU A 747 44.44 -6.58 -13.01
CA GLU A 747 44.59 -6.16 -11.61
C GLU A 747 44.13 -4.71 -11.40
N PRO A 748 43.39 -4.37 -10.31
CA PRO A 748 43.17 -2.98 -9.94
C PRO A 748 44.15 -2.50 -8.85
N GLU A 749 44.74 -1.31 -9.10
CA GLU A 749 45.54 -0.52 -8.15
C GLU A 749 44.77 -0.10 -6.88
N PRO A 750 45.48 0.14 -5.75
CA PRO A 750 44.84 0.47 -4.47
C PRO A 750 44.45 1.96 -4.35
N ALA A 751 43.16 2.24 -4.22
CA ALA A 751 42.63 3.57 -3.89
C ALA A 751 42.84 3.93 -2.41
N ARG A 752 43.42 5.12 -2.19
CA ARG A 752 43.62 5.79 -0.89
C ARG A 752 42.27 6.09 -0.21
N LYS A 753 42.14 5.71 1.06
CA LYS A 753 41.03 6.11 1.93
C LYS A 753 41.26 7.51 2.51
N THR A 754 40.43 8.47 2.14
CA THR A 754 40.21 9.71 2.89
C THR A 754 38.96 9.53 3.75
N MET A 755 39.11 9.68 5.06
CA MET A 755 38.05 9.48 6.04
C MET A 755 37.39 10.84 6.34
N THR A 756 36.19 11.06 5.81
CA THR A 756 35.37 12.23 6.15
C THR A 756 34.37 11.83 7.23
N MET A 757 34.49 12.43 8.40
CA MET A 757 33.64 12.20 9.57
C MET A 757 32.41 13.11 9.48
N MET A 758 31.22 12.55 9.29
CA MET A 758 29.97 13.29 9.28
C MET A 758 29.24 13.09 10.61
N VAL A 759 29.09 14.19 11.36
CA VAL A 759 28.36 14.27 12.64
C VAL A 759 26.90 14.57 12.32
N VAL A 760 25.98 13.67 12.71
CA VAL A 760 24.53 13.88 12.57
C VAL A 760 23.93 14.18 13.94
N HIS A 761 23.37 15.39 14.08
CA HIS A 761 22.58 15.81 15.23
C HIS A 761 21.17 15.21 15.19
N TRP A 762 20.73 14.60 16.29
CA TRP A 762 19.35 14.20 16.53
C TRP A 762 18.56 15.36 17.15
N LEU A 763 17.37 15.67 16.60
CA LEU A 763 16.32 16.42 17.28
C LEU A 763 15.10 15.50 17.46
N PRO A 764 14.48 15.44 18.66
CA PRO A 764 13.26 14.67 18.87
C PRO A 764 12.02 15.57 18.86
N THR A 765 10.95 15.14 18.18
CA THR A 765 9.59 15.55 18.51
C THR A 765 8.66 14.33 18.50
N PRO A 766 7.86 14.12 19.57
CA PRO A 766 6.87 13.05 19.63
C PRO A 766 5.47 13.58 19.30
N TYR A 767 4.72 12.86 18.46
CA TYR A 767 3.27 13.04 18.35
C TYR A 767 2.55 11.87 19.04
N ASN A 768 1.77 12.20 20.07
CA ASN A 768 0.88 11.32 20.81
C ASN A 768 -0.46 11.18 20.07
N TYR A 769 -0.86 9.96 19.73
CA TYR A 769 -2.25 9.64 19.41
C TYR A 769 -2.97 9.13 20.66
N LYS A 770 -3.95 9.90 21.16
CA LYS A 770 -4.99 9.40 22.06
C LYS A 770 -6.03 8.65 21.22
N ARG A 771 -6.35 7.41 21.62
CA ARG A 771 -7.45 6.60 21.08
C ARG A 771 -8.79 7.18 21.54
N TYR A 772 -9.73 7.32 20.60
CA TYR A 772 -11.16 7.22 20.85
C TYR A 772 -11.64 5.83 20.47
#